data_AF-A0A9N8HGS2-F1
#
_entry.id   AF-A0A9N8HGS2-F1
#
_cell.length_a   1.000
_cell.length_b   1.000
_cell.length_c   1.000
_cell.angle_alpha   90.00
_cell.angle_beta   90.00
_cell.angle_gamma   90.00
#
_symmetry.space_group_name_H-M   'P 1'
#
loop_
_entity.id
_entity.type
_entity.pdbx_description
1 polymer ?
#
loop_
_entity_poly.entity_id
_entity_poly.type
_entity_poly.pdbx_seq_one_letter_code
_entity_poly.pdbx_strand_id
1 'polypeptide(L)'
;MKPNNTTNKESVKIDELWLITAVCFVVCTTFWLGASSQLQDFWSTIQNAFVVLAVCYTVERAVVVSLPCLQRPRVTLHFGFGIVQNIIYVATFLASPSTFAEIWTSVYFGYYLWTWIVLVAHHQEFFTIFRIFFTVHHTVSFFITGTWILVAAHCDCPYNLYLLRGIVLWLAADIWGYILNFTRSIYPGIPVRTIRRLQLMIFFIDRIQKSSAYIQAIAITGGNMNALDWTVFGTGFFNDILDASFQIHSLYSYYRKEQDHTEPEKTNNSDIESGRTTRAPNSSIIAALGNDSQTTTTGKFPKPFVSSPPELKDLLLLPEFDKTTQWELLPKDFQRLTQERLKLVAQTGAFQISRGPGMGSGNTTEPEAFMRLLDAFHWAGLFDLSLFDVVGVHAIGGNVVFIHGDDSQLAENRAKIDQIEDVYCFGATELAHGSNLKQIQTIAEFDDKTNEVVLITPSSTACKYWIGNSTFVADYVVVLSRLVVKGEEQGIGWLRVPLWKNKDKTERFPGIHVRDTGAKAGCNGIGNGCITFDHVRLPRSALLSRFCQVDENGDFQSALSSSDLFLRSIQTFVLERIGVATAAIGCAKSAIHVALSYAAVRHQFGPDGDEVPLISYPMHQRRLISHAVRLFVGKATVDRIGRAAQESFHPYEFGADRKKLHADSCLVKAFASWESFAAAQEARELCGGHSFAATSQLGMARNDLDVTLTFAGDNSLLALEVVRHRLKGIKEWPILKKLFGPIRPLNRHISPSDHDDDPVSLMQKCLRLLIFREETMLLTVGKKLMAKQDQGFRAFTEHSFEMREVAGAVYDRMCVETWLEQQMDQGQLYCDIGVLDALQRVQKNEAWFLLRSALSKATHEAVEAIIKKIISSLGRQHECLLDAFCVPHDLVRHWPLGQPDYCQRLHDLTYEVSPLGQIDHCKRLDDLTFEV
;
A
#
# COMPACT_ATOMS: atom_id res chain seq x y z
N MET A 1 26.66 -51.70 14.55
CA MET A 1 26.41 -52.74 13.53
C MET A 1 27.00 -52.25 12.20
N LYS A 2 27.79 -53.06 11.49
CA LYS A 2 28.40 -52.69 10.20
C LYS A 2 27.31 -52.46 9.13
N PRO A 3 27.42 -51.46 8.24
CA PRO A 3 26.49 -51.32 7.13
C PRO A 3 26.91 -52.26 6.00
N ASN A 4 26.11 -53.29 5.74
CA ASN A 4 26.23 -54.04 4.49
C ASN A 4 25.57 -53.24 3.37
N ASN A 5 26.38 -52.94 2.35
CA ASN A 5 25.95 -52.48 1.04
C ASN A 5 25.07 -53.54 0.39
N THR A 6 23.76 -53.33 0.33
CA THR A 6 22.93 -53.74 -0.81
C THR A 6 21.55 -53.08 -0.72
N THR A 7 21.15 -52.55 -1.86
CA THR A 7 19.81 -52.11 -2.24
C THR A 7 18.70 -53.06 -1.76
N ASN A 8 18.05 -52.72 -0.66
CA ASN A 8 16.65 -53.00 -0.39
C ASN A 8 16.16 -51.96 0.61
N LYS A 9 15.28 -51.04 0.16
CA LYS A 9 14.46 -50.21 1.05
C LYS A 9 13.38 -51.11 1.65
N GLU A 10 13.78 -52.03 2.54
CA GLU A 10 12.83 -52.74 3.38
C GLU A 10 12.54 -51.87 4.61
N SER A 11 11.24 -51.67 4.83
CA SER A 11 10.66 -50.98 5.97
C SER A 11 11.33 -51.40 7.28
N VAL A 12 11.96 -50.44 7.96
CA VAL A 12 12.30 -50.59 9.38
C VAL A 12 10.98 -50.83 10.11
N LYS A 13 10.87 -51.98 10.80
CA LYS A 13 9.67 -52.27 11.60
C LYS A 13 9.58 -51.23 12.71
N ILE A 14 8.46 -50.51 12.71
CA ILE A 14 8.07 -49.51 13.70
C ILE A 14 8.38 -49.95 15.15
N ASP A 15 8.35 -51.25 15.40
CA ASP A 15 8.67 -51.93 16.67
C ASP A 15 10.09 -51.65 17.22
N GLU A 16 11.12 -51.51 16.38
CA GLU A 16 12.49 -51.20 16.84
C GLU A 16 12.63 -49.73 17.28
N LEU A 17 11.88 -48.84 16.65
CA LEU A 17 11.79 -47.42 17.01
C LEU A 17 11.04 -47.24 18.34
N TRP A 18 9.98 -48.03 18.55
CA TRP A 18 9.27 -48.10 19.83
C TRP A 18 10.14 -48.68 20.93
N LEU A 19 11.01 -49.66 20.63
CA LEU A 19 11.93 -50.24 21.61
C LEU A 19 12.96 -49.22 22.10
N ILE A 20 13.56 -48.44 21.20
CA ILE A 20 14.50 -47.35 21.57
C ILE A 20 13.77 -46.27 22.38
N THR A 21 12.57 -45.87 21.94
CA THR A 21 11.75 -44.88 22.65
C THR A 21 11.32 -45.38 24.03
N ALA A 22 10.99 -46.66 24.17
CA ALA A 22 10.61 -47.30 25.43
C ALA A 22 11.80 -47.45 26.38
N VAL A 23 12.98 -47.84 25.89
CA VAL A 23 14.20 -47.91 26.71
C VAL A 23 14.59 -46.52 27.21
N CYS A 24 14.52 -45.49 26.37
CA CYS A 24 14.79 -44.11 26.79
C CYS A 24 13.73 -43.56 27.75
N PHE A 25 12.44 -43.89 27.55
CA PHE A 25 11.38 -43.56 28.50
C PHE A 25 11.65 -44.22 29.86
N VAL A 26 11.98 -45.51 29.89
CA VAL A 26 12.35 -46.22 31.12
C VAL A 26 13.57 -45.56 31.78
N VAL A 27 14.62 -45.25 31.03
CA VAL A 27 15.83 -44.59 31.57
C VAL A 27 15.49 -43.21 32.15
N CYS A 28 14.80 -42.34 31.40
CA CYS A 28 14.41 -40.99 31.86
C CYS A 28 13.42 -41.05 33.04
N THR A 29 12.48 -41.99 33.05
CA THR A 29 11.53 -42.19 34.15
C THR A 29 12.20 -42.79 35.40
N THR A 30 13.18 -43.69 35.23
CA THR A 30 14.02 -44.19 36.35
C THR A 30 14.91 -43.08 36.91
N PHE A 31 15.46 -42.20 36.07
CA PHE A 31 16.16 -40.97 36.50
C PHE A 31 15.24 -40.03 37.30
N TRP A 32 14.02 -39.81 36.82
CA TRP A 32 13.01 -38.96 37.47
C TRP A 32 12.56 -39.53 38.82
N LEU A 33 12.28 -40.84 38.88
CA LEU A 33 11.88 -41.52 40.12
C LEU A 33 13.03 -41.58 41.13
N GLY A 34 14.26 -41.84 40.68
CA GLY A 34 15.45 -41.85 41.53
C GLY A 34 15.74 -40.46 42.13
N ALA A 35 15.59 -39.39 41.34
CA ALA A 35 15.73 -38.01 41.82
C ALA A 35 14.61 -37.56 42.77
N SER A 36 13.42 -38.17 42.65
CA SER A 36 12.25 -37.89 43.51
C SER A 36 12.25 -38.64 44.85
N SER A 37 13.03 -39.72 44.96
CA SER A 37 13.19 -40.48 46.21
C SER A 37 14.27 -39.86 47.09
N GLN A 38 14.06 -39.79 48.41
CA GLN A 38 15.05 -39.34 49.39
C GLN A 38 16.23 -40.32 49.56
N LEU A 39 16.84 -40.80 48.46
CA LEU A 39 17.99 -41.69 48.51
C LEU A 39 19.23 -40.92 49.01
N GLN A 40 19.84 -41.44 50.08
CA GLN A 40 21.00 -40.87 50.78
C GLN A 40 22.26 -40.68 49.92
N ASP A 41 22.30 -41.15 48.66
CA ASP A 41 23.46 -41.03 47.76
C ASP A 41 23.11 -40.43 46.38
N PHE A 42 22.25 -39.41 46.38
CA PHE A 42 21.85 -38.60 45.21
C PHE A 42 23.03 -38.12 44.35
N TRP A 43 24.18 -37.87 44.97
CA TRP A 43 25.38 -37.36 44.31
C TRP A 43 26.02 -38.38 43.35
N SER A 44 26.13 -39.66 43.73
CA SER A 44 26.72 -40.69 42.86
C SER A 44 25.85 -40.97 41.63
N THR A 45 24.52 -40.90 41.80
CA THR A 45 23.55 -41.10 40.72
C THR A 45 23.66 -40.03 39.64
N ILE A 46 23.83 -38.77 40.04
CA ILE A 46 23.98 -37.64 39.10
C ILE A 46 25.32 -37.69 38.39
N GLN A 47 26.37 -37.98 39.14
CA GLN A 47 27.72 -38.15 38.63
C GLN A 47 27.79 -39.24 37.54
N ASN A 48 27.16 -40.39 37.78
CA ASN A 48 27.04 -41.46 36.79
C ASN A 48 26.19 -41.04 35.58
N ALA A 49 25.15 -40.22 35.78
CA ALA A 49 24.30 -39.69 34.71
C ALA A 49 25.09 -38.81 33.72
N PHE A 50 25.91 -37.90 34.24
CA PHE A 50 26.72 -37.00 33.43
C PHE A 50 27.73 -37.74 32.55
N VAL A 51 28.27 -38.85 33.05
CA VAL A 51 29.22 -39.70 32.32
C VAL A 51 28.53 -40.42 31.19
N VAL A 52 27.35 -41.00 31.45
CA VAL A 52 26.54 -41.65 30.41
C VAL A 52 26.16 -40.63 29.33
N LEU A 53 25.77 -39.42 29.71
CA LEU A 53 25.47 -38.34 28.77
C LEU A 53 26.71 -37.92 27.96
N ALA A 54 27.86 -37.73 28.60
CA ALA A 54 29.10 -37.37 27.93
C ALA A 54 29.53 -38.45 26.91
N VAL A 55 29.33 -39.73 27.23
CA VAL A 55 29.55 -40.85 26.29
C VAL A 55 28.58 -40.75 25.10
N CYS A 56 27.28 -40.57 25.35
CA CYS A 56 26.27 -40.42 24.30
C CYS A 56 26.59 -39.24 23.36
N TYR A 57 26.92 -38.06 23.91
CA TYR A 57 27.31 -36.89 23.13
C TYR A 57 28.60 -37.10 22.34
N THR A 58 29.56 -37.85 22.88
CA THR A 58 30.80 -38.17 22.16
C THR A 58 30.51 -39.01 20.93
N VAL A 59 29.64 -40.02 21.06
CA VAL A 59 29.23 -40.88 19.95
C VAL A 59 28.45 -40.07 18.90
N GLU A 60 27.50 -39.24 19.31
CA GLU A 60 26.75 -38.37 18.39
C GLU A 60 27.68 -37.45 17.59
N ARG A 61 28.58 -36.73 18.27
CA ARG A 61 29.50 -35.79 17.62
C ARG A 61 30.49 -36.50 16.70
N ALA A 62 30.95 -37.70 17.05
CA ALA A 62 31.79 -38.51 16.19
C ALA A 62 31.06 -38.92 14.90
N VAL A 63 29.77 -39.28 15.00
CA VAL A 63 28.92 -39.56 13.84
C VAL A 63 28.76 -38.31 12.97
N VAL A 64 28.46 -37.15 13.56
CA VAL A 64 28.30 -35.88 12.81
C VAL A 64 29.58 -35.48 12.07
N VAL A 65 30.74 -35.59 12.70
CA VAL A 65 32.04 -35.29 12.06
C VAL A 65 32.36 -36.24 10.90
N SER A 66 31.86 -37.48 10.96
CA SER A 66 32.06 -38.47 9.90
C SER A 66 31.14 -38.30 8.68
N LEU A 67 30.14 -37.41 8.73
CA LEU A 67 29.21 -37.17 7.62
C LEU A 67 29.87 -36.33 6.50
N PRO A 68 29.94 -36.84 5.25
CA PRO A 68 30.65 -36.16 4.14
C PRO A 68 30.12 -34.75 3.82
N CYS A 69 28.82 -34.52 4.01
CA CYS A 69 28.17 -33.24 3.73
C CYS A 69 28.48 -32.12 4.74
N LEU A 70 29.07 -32.46 5.89
CA LEU A 70 29.38 -31.53 6.98
C LEU A 70 30.90 -31.35 7.22
N GLN A 71 31.75 -31.89 6.34
CA GLN A 71 33.22 -31.81 6.41
C GLN A 71 33.79 -30.43 6.05
N ARG A 72 33.20 -29.36 6.57
CA ARG A 72 33.81 -28.02 6.53
C ARG A 72 34.82 -27.94 7.68
N PRO A 73 36.07 -27.48 7.46
CA PRO A 73 37.13 -27.51 8.47
C PRO A 73 36.73 -26.92 9.83
N ARG A 74 35.93 -25.85 9.82
CA ARG A 74 35.48 -25.14 11.04
C ARG A 74 34.37 -25.86 11.80
N VAL A 75 33.45 -26.52 11.09
CA VAL A 75 32.36 -27.33 11.69
C VAL A 75 32.96 -28.59 12.31
N THR A 76 33.87 -29.23 11.60
CA THR A 76 34.67 -30.36 12.10
C THR A 76 35.48 -29.98 13.34
N LEU A 77 36.09 -28.78 13.35
CA LEU A 77 36.84 -28.27 14.50
C LEU A 77 35.93 -28.07 15.74
N HIS A 78 34.74 -27.47 15.56
CA HIS A 78 33.78 -27.25 16.65
C HIS A 78 33.32 -28.56 17.31
N PHE A 79 32.85 -29.52 16.51
CA PHE A 79 32.41 -30.81 17.03
C PHE A 79 33.59 -31.67 17.53
N GLY A 80 34.77 -31.53 16.93
CA GLY A 80 36.01 -32.17 17.38
C GLY A 80 36.44 -31.71 18.77
N PHE A 81 36.45 -30.40 19.04
CA PHE A 81 36.70 -29.90 20.40
C PHE A 81 35.64 -30.37 21.40
N GLY A 82 34.39 -30.45 20.95
CA GLY A 82 33.31 -31.00 21.75
C GLY A 82 33.47 -32.48 22.12
N ILE A 83 34.09 -33.29 21.26
CA ILE A 83 34.45 -34.70 21.55
C ILE A 83 35.56 -34.75 22.60
N VAL A 84 36.63 -33.96 22.41
CA VAL A 84 37.77 -33.92 23.33
C VAL A 84 37.32 -33.52 24.73
N GLN A 85 36.45 -32.52 24.85
CA GLN A 85 35.89 -32.08 26.13
C GLN A 85 35.11 -33.21 26.83
N ASN A 86 34.24 -33.91 26.10
CA ASN A 86 33.45 -35.00 26.69
C ASN A 86 34.33 -36.17 27.13
N ILE A 87 35.40 -36.47 26.38
CA ILE A 87 36.41 -37.46 26.80
C ILE A 87 37.11 -37.02 28.07
N ILE A 88 37.51 -35.75 28.18
CA ILE A 88 38.09 -35.18 29.40
C ILE A 88 37.12 -35.33 30.58
N TYR A 89 35.82 -35.08 30.37
CA TYR A 89 34.82 -35.28 31.42
C TYR A 89 34.74 -36.71 31.90
N VAL A 90 34.58 -37.67 30.99
CA VAL A 90 34.48 -39.09 31.33
C VAL A 90 35.77 -39.56 32.01
N ALA A 91 36.93 -39.18 31.48
CA ALA A 91 38.23 -39.58 32.04
C ALA A 91 38.46 -38.98 33.43
N THR A 92 38.18 -37.69 33.63
CA THR A 92 38.36 -37.03 34.94
C THR A 92 37.39 -37.62 35.97
N PHE A 93 36.15 -37.90 35.56
CA PHE A 93 35.18 -38.54 36.44
C PHE A 93 35.63 -39.94 36.89
N LEU A 94 36.04 -40.79 35.93
CA LEU A 94 36.49 -42.14 36.23
C LEU A 94 37.77 -42.15 37.08
N ALA A 95 38.63 -41.13 36.94
CA ALA A 95 39.85 -41.00 37.73
C ALA A 95 39.59 -40.46 39.15
N SER A 96 38.73 -39.46 39.30
CA SER A 96 38.40 -38.85 40.59
C SER A 96 37.06 -38.11 40.52
N PRO A 97 35.97 -38.72 41.04
CA PRO A 97 34.66 -38.08 41.09
C PRO A 97 34.64 -36.76 41.87
N SER A 98 35.48 -36.62 42.90
CA SER A 98 35.60 -35.38 43.68
C SER A 98 36.32 -34.27 42.91
N THR A 99 37.36 -34.59 42.15
CA THR A 99 38.05 -33.60 41.31
C THR A 99 37.17 -33.17 40.13
N PHE A 100 36.43 -34.10 39.53
CA PHE A 100 35.43 -33.79 38.51
C PHE A 100 34.39 -32.79 39.03
N ALA A 101 33.90 -32.99 40.26
CA ALA A 101 32.94 -32.10 40.92
C ALA A 101 33.43 -30.65 41.07
N GLU A 102 34.74 -30.44 41.21
CA GLU A 102 35.32 -29.10 41.38
C GLU A 102 35.52 -28.38 40.04
N ILE A 103 35.84 -29.11 38.97
CA ILE A 103 36.28 -28.48 37.71
C ILE A 103 35.24 -28.50 36.59
N TRP A 104 34.19 -29.33 36.69
CA TRP A 104 33.26 -29.55 35.57
C TRP A 104 32.57 -28.27 35.09
N THR A 105 32.20 -27.38 36.01
CA THR A 105 31.56 -26.10 35.69
C THR A 105 32.46 -25.19 34.85
N SER A 106 33.76 -25.14 35.16
CA SER A 106 34.75 -24.33 34.44
C SER A 106 34.99 -24.86 33.03
N VAL A 107 35.05 -26.18 32.87
CA VAL A 107 35.20 -26.84 31.56
C VAL A 107 33.93 -26.67 30.73
N TYR A 108 32.75 -26.65 31.35
CA TYR A 108 31.46 -26.47 30.68
C TYR A 108 31.34 -25.04 30.16
N PHE A 109 31.65 -24.08 31.02
CA PHE A 109 31.63 -22.65 30.70
C PHE A 109 32.57 -22.29 29.55
N GLY A 110 33.78 -22.85 29.54
CA GLY A 110 34.77 -22.61 28.49
C GLY A 110 34.29 -23.01 27.09
N TYR A 111 33.59 -24.14 26.97
CA TYR A 111 33.06 -24.61 25.68
C TYR A 111 31.91 -23.75 25.16
N TYR A 112 30.99 -23.36 26.04
CA TYR A 112 29.88 -22.49 25.66
C TYR A 112 30.37 -21.09 25.25
N LEU A 113 31.40 -20.57 25.94
CA LEU A 113 32.00 -19.27 25.61
C LEU A 113 32.69 -19.35 24.25
N TRP A 114 33.43 -20.44 23.99
CA TRP A 114 34.03 -20.70 22.69
C TRP A 114 32.97 -20.77 21.58
N THR A 115 31.86 -21.49 21.81
CA THR A 115 30.77 -21.62 20.84
C THR A 115 30.13 -20.27 20.52
N TRP A 116 29.94 -19.42 21.54
CA TRP A 116 29.46 -18.06 21.36
C TRP A 116 30.44 -17.20 20.54
N ILE A 117 31.74 -17.25 20.84
CA ILE A 117 32.78 -16.52 20.09
C ILE A 117 32.78 -16.94 18.62
N VAL A 118 32.68 -18.24 18.32
CA VAL A 118 32.64 -18.76 16.94
C VAL A 118 31.41 -18.25 16.19
N LEU A 119 30.24 -18.21 16.83
CA LEU A 119 29.00 -17.71 16.23
C LEU A 119 29.02 -16.20 15.96
N VAL A 120 29.63 -15.41 16.83
CA VAL A 120 29.80 -13.96 16.63
C VAL A 120 30.85 -13.69 15.55
N ALA A 121 31.99 -14.39 15.58
CA ALA A 121 33.07 -14.20 14.61
C ALA A 121 32.67 -14.59 13.17
N HIS A 122 31.79 -15.59 13.02
CA HIS A 122 31.38 -16.13 11.71
C HIS A 122 29.89 -15.94 11.43
N HIS A 123 29.36 -14.81 11.86
CA HIS A 123 27.94 -14.49 11.85
C HIS A 123 27.25 -14.53 10.45
N GLN A 124 28.01 -14.43 9.35
CA GLN A 124 27.43 -14.54 8.01
C GLN A 124 27.15 -15.98 7.57
N GLU A 125 27.74 -16.98 8.25
CA GLU A 125 27.57 -18.40 7.91
C GLU A 125 26.33 -19.03 8.56
N PHE A 126 25.60 -18.29 9.40
CA PHE A 126 24.44 -18.77 10.16
C PHE A 126 23.20 -17.91 9.90
N PHE A 127 22.01 -18.54 9.85
CA PHE A 127 20.74 -17.84 9.67
C PHE A 127 20.49 -16.80 10.76
N THR A 128 20.01 -15.61 10.38
CA THR A 128 19.79 -14.47 11.30
C THR A 128 18.96 -14.83 12.52
N ILE A 129 17.89 -15.63 12.35
CA ILE A 129 17.03 -16.01 13.47
C ILE A 129 17.68 -17.01 14.42
N PHE A 130 18.49 -17.94 13.89
CA PHE A 130 19.28 -18.87 14.69
C PHE A 130 20.34 -18.12 15.50
N ARG A 131 20.97 -17.10 14.91
CA ARG A 131 21.93 -16.24 15.60
C ARG A 131 21.30 -15.44 16.73
N ILE A 132 20.12 -14.85 16.49
CA ILE A 132 19.40 -14.10 17.52
C ILE A 132 19.00 -15.03 18.66
N PHE A 133 18.40 -16.19 18.35
CA PHE A 133 18.04 -17.18 19.36
C PHE A 133 19.25 -17.64 20.17
N PHE A 134 20.31 -18.10 19.49
CA PHE A 134 21.49 -18.65 20.16
C PHE A 134 22.19 -17.59 21.00
N THR A 135 22.33 -16.36 20.50
CA THR A 135 22.95 -15.26 21.25
C THR A 135 22.13 -14.91 22.49
N VAL A 136 20.81 -14.79 22.36
CA VAL A 136 19.92 -14.44 23.48
C VAL A 136 19.88 -15.58 24.51
N HIS A 137 19.61 -16.81 24.09
CA HIS A 137 19.53 -17.98 24.96
C HIS A 137 20.82 -18.18 25.77
N HIS A 138 21.98 -18.10 25.12
CA HIS A 138 23.26 -18.31 25.79
C HIS A 138 23.66 -17.13 26.67
N THR A 139 23.42 -15.89 26.24
CA THR A 139 23.70 -14.71 27.07
C THR A 139 22.85 -14.72 28.34
N VAL A 140 21.57 -15.08 28.22
CA VAL A 140 20.65 -15.24 29.36
C VAL A 140 21.11 -16.39 30.25
N SER A 141 21.48 -17.54 29.68
CA SER A 141 22.01 -18.68 30.44
C SER A 141 23.31 -18.37 31.18
N PHE A 142 24.22 -17.60 30.56
CA PHE A 142 25.46 -17.11 31.17
C PHE A 142 25.18 -16.14 32.32
N PHE A 143 24.27 -15.20 32.12
CA PHE A 143 23.87 -14.24 33.16
C PHE A 143 23.20 -14.95 34.34
N ILE A 144 22.28 -15.89 34.08
CA ILE A 144 21.59 -16.68 35.11
C ILE A 144 22.59 -17.53 35.89
N THR A 145 23.44 -18.30 35.20
CA THR A 145 24.44 -19.18 35.85
C THR A 145 25.46 -18.37 36.65
N GLY A 146 25.95 -17.25 36.10
CA GLY A 146 26.86 -16.35 36.80
C GLY A 146 26.22 -15.71 38.04
N THR A 147 24.94 -15.33 37.94
CA THR A 147 24.16 -14.81 39.09
C THR A 147 23.99 -15.88 40.16
N TRP A 148 23.67 -17.12 39.78
CA TRP A 148 23.54 -18.23 40.72
C TRP A 148 24.86 -18.51 41.45
N ILE A 149 26.00 -18.43 40.75
CA ILE A 149 27.33 -18.58 41.35
C ILE A 149 27.64 -17.44 42.32
N LEU A 150 27.43 -16.18 41.93
CA LEU A 150 27.73 -15.01 42.78
C LEU A 150 26.89 -14.96 44.05
N VAL A 151 25.60 -15.34 43.94
CA VAL A 151 24.68 -15.32 45.08
C VAL A 151 24.90 -16.51 46.01
N ALA A 152 25.22 -17.70 45.49
CA ALA A 152 25.59 -18.85 46.32
C ALA A 152 26.83 -18.58 47.19
N ALA A 153 27.83 -17.86 46.66
CA ALA A 153 29.02 -17.43 47.42
C ALA A 153 28.69 -16.50 48.61
N HIS A 154 27.61 -15.71 48.52
CA HIS A 154 27.23 -14.75 49.56
C HIS A 154 26.30 -15.32 50.64
N CYS A 155 25.77 -16.53 50.44
CA CYS A 155 24.73 -17.10 51.30
C CYS A 155 25.18 -18.33 52.13
N ASP A 156 26.46 -18.70 52.12
CA ASP A 156 27.03 -19.85 52.86
C ASP A 156 26.23 -21.17 52.70
N CYS A 157 25.55 -21.31 51.55
CA CYS A 157 24.73 -22.46 51.24
C CYS A 157 25.59 -23.48 50.46
N PRO A 158 25.53 -24.78 50.76
CA PRO A 158 26.33 -25.76 50.03
C PRO A 158 25.95 -25.74 48.55
N TYR A 159 26.85 -25.18 47.73
CA TYR A 159 26.75 -24.86 46.30
C TYR A 159 26.07 -25.93 45.42
N ASN A 160 26.10 -27.20 45.84
CA ASN A 160 25.92 -28.37 45.01
C ASN A 160 24.52 -28.99 45.00
N LEU A 161 23.54 -28.56 45.80
CA LEU A 161 22.24 -29.27 45.83
C LEU A 161 21.16 -28.62 44.94
N TYR A 162 21.03 -27.30 44.98
CA TYR A 162 19.96 -26.57 44.28
C TYR A 162 20.28 -26.30 42.81
N LEU A 163 21.51 -25.86 42.52
CA LEU A 163 22.00 -25.67 41.14
C LEU A 163 21.93 -26.98 40.34
N LEU A 164 22.28 -28.08 41.00
CA LEU A 164 22.35 -29.42 40.43
C LEU A 164 20.96 -30.00 40.13
N ARG A 165 19.97 -29.73 40.99
CA ARG A 165 18.56 -30.10 40.74
C ARG A 165 18.00 -29.34 39.53
N GLY A 166 18.29 -28.04 39.42
CA GLY A 166 17.91 -27.24 38.25
C GLY A 166 18.59 -27.73 36.95
N ILE A 167 19.88 -28.04 37.01
CA ILE A 167 20.67 -28.51 35.86
C ILE A 167 20.26 -29.92 35.41
N VAL A 168 19.94 -30.84 36.33
CA VAL A 168 19.45 -32.20 35.98
C VAL A 168 18.09 -32.14 35.30
N LEU A 169 17.20 -31.26 35.76
CA LEU A 169 15.88 -31.05 35.13
C LEU A 169 16.01 -30.41 33.75
N TRP A 170 16.98 -29.52 33.58
CA TRP A 170 17.28 -28.89 32.30
C TRP A 170 17.96 -29.85 31.31
N LEU A 171 18.88 -30.71 31.78
CA LEU A 171 19.53 -31.75 30.95
C LEU A 171 18.58 -32.88 30.54
N ALA A 172 17.66 -33.29 31.43
CA ALA A 172 16.68 -34.34 31.13
C ALA A 172 15.76 -33.98 29.94
N ALA A 173 15.48 -32.69 29.78
CA ALA A 173 14.69 -32.13 28.69
C ALA A 173 15.41 -32.16 27.34
N ASP A 174 16.69 -31.83 27.37
CA ASP A 174 17.57 -31.74 26.20
C ASP A 174 17.75 -33.12 25.54
N ILE A 175 17.79 -34.20 26.33
CA ILE A 175 17.91 -35.60 25.88
C ILE A 175 16.86 -35.93 24.81
N TRP A 176 15.62 -35.47 24.95
CA TRP A 176 14.57 -35.79 23.99
C TRP A 176 14.77 -35.11 22.63
N GLY A 177 15.29 -33.87 22.62
CA GLY A 177 15.64 -33.15 21.39
C GLY A 177 16.81 -33.80 20.65
N TYR A 178 17.82 -34.28 21.38
CA TYR A 178 18.98 -34.96 20.80
C TYR A 178 18.65 -36.37 20.28
N ILE A 179 17.76 -37.12 20.95
CA ILE A 179 17.28 -38.44 20.46
C ILE A 179 16.63 -38.31 19.08
N LEU A 180 15.84 -37.27 18.86
CA LEU A 180 15.21 -37.03 17.57
C LEU A 180 16.24 -36.73 16.47
N ASN A 181 17.27 -35.94 16.79
CA ASN A 181 18.35 -35.60 15.85
C ASN A 181 19.25 -36.81 15.56
N PHE A 182 19.54 -37.65 16.55
CA PHE A 182 20.25 -38.92 16.40
C PHE A 182 19.45 -39.92 15.54
N THR A 183 18.14 -40.06 15.80
CA THR A 183 17.24 -40.93 15.04
C THR A 183 17.16 -40.51 13.58
N ARG A 184 17.14 -39.20 13.29
CA ARG A 184 17.22 -38.64 11.93
C ARG A 184 18.54 -38.95 11.24
N SER A 185 19.64 -38.89 11.99
CA SER A 185 21.00 -39.06 11.45
C SER A 185 21.32 -40.52 11.11
N ILE A 186 20.73 -41.48 11.83
CA ILE A 186 20.95 -42.92 11.59
C ILE A 186 19.94 -43.49 10.57
N TYR A 187 18.72 -42.94 10.51
CA TYR A 187 17.65 -43.46 9.65
C TYR A 187 17.10 -42.37 8.73
N PRO A 188 17.84 -41.99 7.67
CA PRO A 188 17.45 -40.91 6.74
C PRO A 188 16.18 -41.21 5.92
N GLY A 189 15.66 -42.44 5.98
CA GLY A 189 14.45 -42.88 5.27
C GLY A 189 13.14 -42.82 6.06
N ILE A 190 13.15 -42.35 7.32
CA ILE A 190 11.91 -42.28 8.12
C ILE A 190 10.97 -41.23 7.49
N PRO A 191 9.69 -41.56 7.24
CA PRO A 191 8.71 -40.62 6.72
C PRO A 191 8.65 -39.38 7.61
N VAL A 192 8.74 -38.22 6.98
CA VAL A 192 8.79 -36.92 7.65
C VAL A 192 7.60 -36.72 8.61
N ARG A 193 6.42 -37.23 8.27
CA ARG A 193 5.22 -37.22 9.13
C ARG A 193 5.41 -38.00 10.44
N THR A 194 6.13 -39.12 10.43
CA THR A 194 6.39 -39.95 11.63
C THR A 194 7.36 -39.24 12.57
N ILE A 195 8.43 -38.66 12.03
CA ILE A 195 9.40 -37.84 12.79
C ILE A 195 8.68 -36.65 13.46
N ARG A 196 7.71 -36.05 12.78
CA ARG A 196 6.96 -34.90 13.28
C ARG A 196 5.96 -35.24 14.38
N ARG A 197 5.31 -36.41 14.30
CA ARG A 197 4.48 -36.92 15.42
C ARG A 197 5.33 -37.18 16.66
N LEU A 198 6.53 -37.73 16.47
CA LEU A 198 7.52 -37.89 17.53
C LEU A 198 7.95 -36.53 18.12
N GLN A 199 8.23 -35.52 17.29
CA GLN A 199 8.55 -34.15 17.75
C GLN A 199 7.48 -33.54 18.64
N LEU A 200 6.21 -33.62 18.23
CA LEU A 200 5.07 -33.11 18.99
C LEU A 200 4.91 -33.87 20.31
N MET A 201 5.00 -35.20 20.27
CA MET A 201 4.89 -36.03 21.47
C MET A 201 6.02 -35.73 22.47
N ILE A 202 7.25 -35.63 21.98
CA ILE A 202 8.44 -35.23 22.75
C ILE A 202 8.25 -33.85 23.38
N PHE A 203 7.77 -32.87 22.62
CA PHE A 203 7.50 -31.52 23.13
C PHE A 203 6.53 -31.54 24.30
N PHE A 204 5.41 -32.27 24.20
CA PHE A 204 4.44 -32.36 25.28
C PHE A 204 4.98 -33.11 26.51
N ILE A 205 5.70 -34.22 26.29
CA ILE A 205 6.32 -35.00 27.38
C ILE A 205 7.34 -34.14 28.14
N ASP A 206 8.21 -33.43 27.42
CA ASP A 206 9.19 -32.50 27.98
C ASP A 206 8.51 -31.43 28.86
N ARG A 207 7.44 -30.80 28.38
CA ARG A 207 6.70 -29.78 29.15
C ARG A 207 6.05 -30.33 30.41
N ILE A 208 5.50 -31.54 30.35
CA ILE A 208 4.91 -32.21 31.52
C ILE A 208 6.01 -32.54 32.55
N GLN A 209 7.17 -33.04 32.11
CA GLN A 209 8.29 -33.36 32.98
C GLN A 209 8.86 -32.11 33.67
N LYS A 210 9.07 -31.01 32.94
CA LYS A 210 9.54 -29.74 33.54
C LYS A 210 8.53 -29.16 34.53
N SER A 211 7.26 -29.12 34.16
CA SER A 211 6.20 -28.57 35.02
C SER A 211 6.01 -29.39 36.29
N SER A 212 6.00 -30.72 36.19
CA SER A 212 5.88 -31.61 37.35
C SER A 212 7.09 -31.51 38.28
N ALA A 213 8.28 -31.28 37.75
CA ALA A 213 9.48 -31.05 38.55
C ALA A 213 9.45 -29.74 39.33
N TYR A 214 8.98 -28.64 38.70
CA TYR A 214 8.77 -27.38 39.42
C TYR A 214 7.76 -27.56 40.57
N ILE A 215 6.66 -28.27 40.34
CA ILE A 215 5.64 -28.56 41.37
C ILE A 215 6.22 -29.42 42.51
N GLN A 216 7.00 -30.45 42.18
CA GLN A 216 7.61 -31.34 43.18
C GLN A 216 8.66 -30.61 44.03
N ALA A 217 9.48 -29.75 43.46
CA ALA A 217 10.47 -29.00 44.25
C ALA A 217 9.80 -27.98 45.21
N ILE A 218 8.64 -27.42 44.86
CA ILE A 218 7.81 -26.61 45.79
C ILE A 218 7.21 -27.50 46.89
N ALA A 219 6.77 -28.72 46.55
CA ALA A 219 6.18 -29.65 47.51
C ALA A 219 7.22 -30.22 48.51
N ILE A 220 8.43 -30.55 48.06
CA ILE A 220 9.51 -31.10 48.90
C ILE A 220 10.04 -30.07 49.90
N THR A 221 10.04 -28.78 49.54
CA THR A 221 10.41 -27.69 50.46
C THR A 221 9.27 -27.32 51.42
N GLY A 222 8.11 -27.98 51.34
CA GLY A 222 6.93 -27.66 52.15
C GLY A 222 6.41 -26.25 51.92
N GLY A 223 6.71 -25.64 50.77
CA GLY A 223 6.41 -24.23 50.48
C GLY A 223 7.28 -23.21 51.21
N ASN A 224 8.26 -23.65 52.01
CA ASN A 224 9.12 -22.77 52.82
C ASN A 224 10.40 -22.39 52.06
N MET A 225 10.22 -21.88 50.84
CA MET A 225 11.29 -21.47 49.94
C MET A 225 11.78 -20.07 50.32
N ASN A 226 13.10 -19.92 50.54
CA ASN A 226 13.68 -18.61 50.81
C ASN A 226 13.73 -17.77 49.51
N ALA A 227 14.08 -16.49 49.63
CA ALA A 227 14.12 -15.58 48.48
C ALA A 227 15.08 -16.07 47.36
N LEU A 228 16.14 -16.82 47.73
CA LEU A 228 17.08 -17.40 46.78
C LEU A 228 16.44 -18.55 46.00
N ASP A 229 15.72 -19.45 46.68
CA ASP A 229 15.00 -20.56 46.07
C ASP A 229 13.98 -20.05 45.04
N TRP A 230 13.23 -19.00 45.38
CA TRP A 230 12.29 -18.35 44.47
C TRP A 230 12.97 -17.68 43.26
N THR A 231 14.16 -17.12 43.45
CA THR A 231 14.92 -16.47 42.38
C THR A 231 15.44 -17.50 41.37
N VAL A 232 15.97 -18.63 41.84
CA VAL A 232 16.41 -19.74 40.98
C VAL A 232 15.22 -20.33 40.22
N PHE A 233 14.09 -20.56 40.90
CA PHE A 233 12.86 -21.06 40.28
C PHE A 233 12.31 -20.12 39.22
N GLY A 234 12.17 -18.84 39.56
CA GLY A 234 11.59 -17.83 38.66
C GLY A 234 12.43 -17.61 37.40
N THR A 235 13.76 -17.63 37.54
CA THR A 235 14.67 -17.46 36.40
C THR A 235 14.70 -18.67 35.47
N GLY A 236 14.67 -19.90 36.01
CA GLY A 236 14.53 -21.12 35.21
C GLY A 236 13.20 -21.20 34.46
N PHE A 237 12.09 -20.90 35.15
CA PHE A 237 10.76 -20.87 34.55
C PHE A 237 10.64 -19.84 33.42
N PHE A 238 11.23 -18.66 33.60
CA PHE A 238 11.26 -17.62 32.56
C PHE A 238 12.04 -18.06 31.31
N ASN A 239 13.19 -18.72 31.50
CA ASN A 239 13.97 -19.25 30.38
C ASN A 239 13.20 -20.34 29.62
N ASP A 240 12.47 -21.21 30.33
CA ASP A 240 11.62 -22.24 29.73
C ASP A 240 10.45 -21.68 28.92
N ILE A 241 9.87 -20.54 29.34
CA ILE A 241 8.84 -19.83 28.56
C ILE A 241 9.42 -19.29 27.26
N LEU A 242 10.61 -18.69 27.31
CA LEU A 242 11.29 -18.19 26.12
C LEU A 242 11.57 -19.34 25.14
N ASP A 243 12.15 -20.44 25.61
CA ASP A 243 12.41 -21.62 24.77
C ASP A 243 11.12 -22.21 24.16
N ALA A 244 10.05 -22.30 24.94
CA ALA A 244 8.74 -22.78 24.45
C ALA A 244 8.18 -21.85 23.35
N SER A 245 8.31 -20.54 23.51
CA SER A 245 7.82 -19.56 22.52
C SER A 245 8.52 -19.70 21.17
N PHE A 246 9.84 -19.94 21.17
CA PHE A 246 10.62 -20.16 19.94
C PHE A 246 10.33 -21.53 19.31
N GLN A 247 10.18 -22.58 20.10
CA GLN A 247 9.83 -23.92 19.57
C GLN A 247 8.43 -23.94 18.95
N ILE A 248 7.45 -23.27 19.58
CA ILE A 248 6.11 -23.10 19.02
C ILE A 248 6.17 -22.30 17.72
N HIS A 249 6.95 -21.21 17.68
CA HIS A 249 7.13 -20.42 16.47
C HIS A 249 7.78 -21.25 15.35
N SER A 250 8.77 -22.09 15.65
CA SER A 250 9.41 -22.99 14.69
C SER A 250 8.46 -24.09 14.18
N LEU A 251 7.64 -24.67 15.06
CA LEU A 251 6.61 -25.63 14.67
C LEU A 251 5.57 -24.97 13.75
N TYR A 252 5.11 -23.77 14.11
CA TYR A 252 4.10 -23.02 13.37
C TYR A 252 4.57 -22.56 11.98
N SER A 253 5.77 -21.97 11.91
CA SER A 253 6.37 -21.50 10.65
C SER A 253 6.70 -22.65 9.69
N TYR A 254 6.82 -23.88 10.19
CA TYR A 254 7.07 -25.07 9.39
C TYR A 254 5.80 -25.82 8.94
N TYR A 255 4.76 -25.90 9.77
CA TYR A 255 3.44 -26.39 9.33
C TYR A 255 2.90 -25.58 8.15
N ARG A 256 3.23 -24.28 8.13
CA ARG A 256 2.96 -23.39 7.00
C ARG A 256 3.73 -23.74 5.71
N LYS A 257 4.87 -24.45 5.80
CA LYS A 257 5.70 -24.86 4.65
C LYS A 257 5.46 -26.30 4.16
N GLU A 258 4.88 -27.19 4.98
CA GLU A 258 4.57 -28.57 4.53
C GLU A 258 3.23 -28.66 3.80
N GLN A 259 2.32 -27.70 3.96
CA GLN A 259 1.14 -27.60 3.09
C GLN A 259 1.49 -27.34 1.61
N ASP A 260 2.69 -26.84 1.32
CA ASP A 260 3.13 -26.53 -0.04
C ASP A 260 3.76 -27.73 -0.80
N HIS A 261 4.04 -28.87 -0.14
CA HIS A 261 4.87 -29.94 -0.74
C HIS A 261 4.47 -31.39 -0.37
N THR A 262 3.27 -31.85 -0.74
CA THR A 262 2.94 -33.30 -0.99
C THR A 262 1.72 -33.32 -1.93
N GLU A 263 1.81 -33.62 -3.23
CA GLU A 263 1.97 -34.96 -3.83
C GLU A 263 2.51 -34.95 -5.29
N PRO A 264 3.06 -36.07 -5.79
CA PRO A 264 3.61 -36.21 -7.15
C PRO A 264 2.60 -36.75 -8.18
N GLU A 265 2.59 -36.14 -9.36
CA GLU A 265 1.83 -36.54 -10.55
C GLU A 265 2.13 -37.97 -11.02
N LYS A 266 1.07 -38.76 -11.23
CA LYS A 266 1.09 -39.87 -12.18
C LYS A 266 0.46 -39.40 -13.48
N THR A 267 1.30 -39.20 -14.49
CA THR A 267 0.91 -38.93 -15.86
C THR A 267 0.20 -40.15 -16.47
N ASN A 268 -1.01 -39.95 -17.00
CA ASN A 268 -1.59 -40.81 -18.01
C ASN A 268 -1.76 -39.99 -19.29
N ASN A 269 -0.85 -40.25 -20.24
CA ASN A 269 -0.94 -39.87 -21.63
C ASN A 269 -2.01 -40.71 -22.32
N SER A 270 -3.16 -40.12 -22.62
CA SER A 270 -3.96 -40.44 -23.81
C SER A 270 -5.07 -39.40 -23.89
N ASP A 271 -4.93 -38.48 -24.85
CA ASP A 271 -6.00 -37.90 -25.67
C ASP A 271 -5.53 -36.57 -26.29
N ILE A 272 -4.46 -36.66 -27.08
CA ILE A 272 -4.26 -35.77 -28.23
C ILE A 272 -4.67 -36.60 -29.43
N GLU A 273 -5.89 -36.39 -29.93
CA GLU A 273 -6.26 -36.40 -31.35
C GLU A 273 -7.79 -36.44 -31.48
N SER A 274 -8.41 -35.26 -31.63
CA SER A 274 -9.48 -34.98 -32.59
C SER A 274 -10.28 -33.75 -32.16
N GLY A 275 -10.47 -32.79 -33.08
CA GLY A 275 -11.46 -31.74 -32.90
C GLY A 275 -11.00 -30.31 -33.15
N ARG A 276 -10.36 -30.04 -34.30
CA ARG A 276 -10.48 -28.71 -34.93
C ARG A 276 -11.92 -28.54 -35.41
N THR A 277 -12.77 -27.91 -34.60
CA THR A 277 -13.97 -27.22 -35.09
C THR A 277 -14.34 -26.09 -34.14
N THR A 278 -14.38 -24.89 -34.73
CA THR A 278 -14.87 -23.63 -34.18
C THR A 278 -16.25 -23.76 -33.55
N ARG A 279 -16.35 -23.56 -32.24
CA ARG A 279 -17.57 -23.12 -31.54
C ARG A 279 -17.21 -22.51 -30.19
N ALA A 280 -17.61 -21.26 -29.98
CA ALA A 280 -17.56 -20.60 -28.68
C ALA A 280 -18.34 -21.45 -27.64
N PRO A 281 -17.75 -21.81 -26.48
CA PRO A 281 -18.49 -22.49 -25.43
C PRO A 281 -19.19 -21.47 -24.53
N ASN A 282 -20.51 -21.62 -24.48
CA ASN A 282 -21.44 -20.99 -23.55
C ASN A 282 -21.03 -21.16 -22.08
N SER A 283 -21.16 -20.05 -21.33
CA SER A 283 -21.61 -19.82 -19.93
C SER A 283 -22.07 -20.97 -19.01
N SER A 284 -21.58 -22.20 -19.15
CA SER A 284 -22.11 -23.40 -18.47
C SER A 284 -21.11 -24.17 -17.61
N ILE A 285 -19.86 -23.72 -17.51
CA ILE A 285 -18.87 -24.31 -16.57
C ILE A 285 -18.97 -23.69 -15.16
N ILE A 286 -19.75 -22.61 -14.98
CA ILE A 286 -20.02 -21.97 -13.67
C ILE A 286 -21.09 -22.74 -12.85
N ALA A 287 -21.78 -23.71 -13.46
CA ALA A 287 -22.87 -24.46 -12.80
C ALA A 287 -22.39 -25.58 -11.84
N ALA A 288 -21.09 -25.80 -11.65
CA ALA A 288 -20.57 -26.90 -10.81
C ALA A 288 -20.24 -26.50 -9.35
N LEU A 289 -20.39 -25.22 -8.98
CA LEU A 289 -20.26 -24.78 -7.59
C LEU A 289 -21.64 -24.44 -7.00
N GLY A 290 -22.37 -25.48 -6.57
CA GLY A 290 -23.37 -25.39 -5.51
C GLY A 290 -24.77 -24.92 -5.92
N ASN A 291 -25.60 -25.90 -6.30
CA ASN A 291 -27.04 -25.86 -6.09
C ASN A 291 -27.33 -25.72 -4.58
N ASP A 292 -27.60 -24.49 -4.14
CA ASP A 292 -28.59 -24.21 -3.09
C ASP A 292 -29.52 -23.11 -3.63
N SER A 293 -30.49 -23.58 -4.43
CA SER A 293 -31.57 -22.78 -4.95
C SER A 293 -32.54 -22.42 -3.83
N GLN A 294 -32.37 -21.24 -3.23
CA GLN A 294 -33.46 -20.36 -2.78
C GLN A 294 -32.88 -19.04 -2.23
N THR A 295 -32.91 -18.00 -3.08
CA THR A 295 -32.82 -16.53 -2.86
C THR A 295 -31.88 -15.83 -3.85
N THR A 296 -32.13 -15.98 -5.15
CA THR A 296 -31.63 -15.05 -6.16
C THR A 296 -32.55 -13.82 -6.22
N THR A 297 -32.38 -12.88 -5.29
CA THR A 297 -32.68 -11.47 -5.59
C THR A 297 -31.57 -10.99 -6.52
N THR A 298 -31.92 -10.82 -7.80
CA THR A 298 -31.02 -10.26 -8.82
C THR A 298 -30.63 -8.83 -8.42
N GLY A 299 -29.48 -8.68 -7.78
CA GLY A 299 -28.91 -7.40 -7.38
C GLY A 299 -28.38 -6.63 -8.58
N LYS A 300 -29.28 -6.11 -9.43
CA LYS A 300 -28.90 -5.11 -10.43
C LYS A 300 -28.68 -3.78 -9.71
N PHE A 301 -27.54 -3.14 -9.94
CA PHE A 301 -27.32 -1.77 -9.51
C PHE A 301 -28.31 -0.86 -10.27
N PRO A 302 -29.19 -0.11 -9.58
CA PRO A 302 -30.32 0.55 -10.24
C PRO A 302 -29.92 1.71 -11.17
N LYS A 303 -28.72 2.28 -11.00
CA LYS A 303 -28.12 3.24 -11.94
C LYS A 303 -26.60 3.07 -12.01
N PRO A 304 -25.98 3.13 -13.20
CA PRO A 304 -24.52 3.17 -13.31
C PRO A 304 -23.96 4.41 -12.59
N PHE A 305 -22.85 4.25 -11.86
CA PHE A 305 -22.19 5.35 -11.12
C PHE A 305 -21.64 6.46 -12.02
N VAL A 306 -21.53 6.20 -13.31
CA VAL A 306 -21.03 7.11 -14.34
C VAL A 306 -21.92 6.95 -15.56
N SER A 307 -22.44 8.06 -16.09
CA SER A 307 -23.14 8.01 -17.37
C SER A 307 -22.09 7.83 -18.48
N SER A 308 -22.35 6.92 -19.42
CA SER A 308 -21.51 6.84 -20.62
C SER A 308 -21.78 8.10 -21.45
N PRO A 309 -20.78 8.97 -21.71
CA PRO A 309 -20.92 9.95 -22.77
C PRO A 309 -20.97 9.14 -24.09
N PRO A 310 -22.12 9.07 -24.77
CA PRO A 310 -22.24 8.27 -25.99
C PRO A 310 -21.23 8.70 -27.05
N GLU A 311 -20.76 9.96 -26.99
CA GLU A 311 -19.84 10.55 -27.95
C GLU A 311 -18.41 9.98 -27.87
N LEU A 312 -17.97 9.47 -26.70
CA LEU A 312 -16.63 8.90 -26.54
C LEU A 312 -16.58 7.38 -26.67
N LYS A 313 -17.71 6.69 -26.44
CA LYS A 313 -17.74 5.23 -26.32
C LYS A 313 -17.21 4.53 -27.56
N ASP A 314 -17.67 4.93 -28.74
CA ASP A 314 -17.27 4.29 -30.00
C ASP A 314 -15.92 4.85 -30.50
N LEU A 315 -15.62 6.10 -30.18
CA LEU A 315 -14.36 6.76 -30.58
C LEU A 315 -13.14 6.05 -29.98
N LEU A 316 -13.20 5.68 -28.70
CA LEU A 316 -12.10 5.02 -28.00
C LEU A 316 -11.84 3.58 -28.48
N LEU A 317 -12.63 3.08 -29.43
CA LEU A 317 -12.45 1.77 -30.07
C LEU A 317 -11.72 1.84 -31.41
N LEU A 318 -11.47 3.04 -31.93
CA LEU A 318 -10.72 3.24 -33.17
C LEU A 318 -9.25 2.78 -33.04
N PRO A 319 -8.58 2.40 -34.15
CA PRO A 319 -7.20 1.90 -34.12
C PRO A 319 -6.19 2.83 -33.45
N GLU A 320 -6.38 4.14 -33.54
CA GLU A 320 -5.53 5.15 -32.91
C GLU A 320 -5.56 5.04 -31.38
N PHE A 321 -6.60 4.45 -30.81
CA PHE A 321 -6.74 4.21 -29.36
C PHE A 321 -6.31 2.79 -28.95
N ASP A 322 -5.74 1.99 -29.86
CA ASP A 322 -5.12 0.72 -29.48
C ASP A 322 -3.92 0.97 -28.54
N LYS A 323 -3.86 0.20 -27.44
CA LYS A 323 -2.83 0.31 -26.41
C LYS A 323 -1.88 -0.90 -26.39
N THR A 324 -2.06 -1.89 -27.27
CA THR A 324 -1.29 -3.14 -27.28
C THR A 324 0.21 -2.93 -27.46
N THR A 325 0.61 -1.94 -28.25
CA THR A 325 2.02 -1.60 -28.54
C THR A 325 2.46 -0.26 -27.95
N GLN A 326 1.59 0.40 -27.16
CA GLN A 326 1.86 1.74 -26.63
C GLN A 326 3.15 1.79 -25.78
N TRP A 327 3.50 0.70 -25.10
CA TRP A 327 4.68 0.60 -24.24
C TRP A 327 6.00 0.54 -25.02
N GLU A 328 5.96 0.29 -26.33
CA GLU A 328 7.14 0.27 -27.21
C GLU A 328 7.44 1.65 -27.78
N LEU A 329 6.45 2.54 -27.78
CA LEU A 329 6.60 3.88 -28.35
C LEU A 329 7.65 4.67 -27.58
N LEU A 330 8.59 5.24 -28.31
CA LEU A 330 9.44 6.28 -27.77
C LEU A 330 8.56 7.44 -27.29
N PRO A 331 8.96 8.18 -26.24
CA PRO A 331 8.15 9.29 -25.70
C PRO A 331 7.67 10.29 -26.76
N LYS A 332 8.50 10.57 -27.78
CA LYS A 332 8.15 11.47 -28.88
C LYS A 332 7.01 10.92 -29.76
N ASP A 333 7.04 9.63 -30.08
CA ASP A 333 6.02 8.99 -30.91
C ASP A 333 4.71 8.85 -30.13
N PHE A 334 4.80 8.56 -28.83
CA PHE A 334 3.62 8.56 -27.98
C PHE A 334 2.99 9.95 -27.88
N GLN A 335 3.78 11.02 -27.75
CA GLN A 335 3.28 12.40 -27.82
C GLN A 335 2.56 12.70 -29.14
N ARG A 336 3.12 12.25 -30.27
CA ARG A 336 2.47 12.42 -31.58
C ARG A 336 1.13 11.70 -31.64
N LEU A 337 1.09 10.45 -31.17
CA LEU A 337 -0.14 9.67 -31.09
C LEU A 337 -1.19 10.35 -30.19
N THR A 338 -0.80 10.85 -29.03
CA THR A 338 -1.73 11.57 -28.14
C THR A 338 -2.22 12.88 -28.77
N GLN A 339 -1.40 13.56 -29.58
CA GLN A 339 -1.85 14.72 -30.36
C GLN A 339 -2.87 14.36 -31.44
N GLU A 340 -2.70 13.22 -32.11
CA GLU A 340 -3.70 12.69 -33.06
C GLU A 340 -5.00 12.33 -32.34
N ARG A 341 -4.91 11.64 -31.20
CA ARG A 341 -6.05 11.34 -30.32
C ARG A 341 -6.78 12.61 -29.87
N LEU A 342 -6.06 13.69 -29.54
CA LEU A 342 -6.65 14.98 -29.16
C LEU A 342 -7.56 15.52 -30.27
N LYS A 343 -7.12 15.46 -31.53
CA LYS A 343 -7.92 15.94 -32.68
C LYS A 343 -9.19 15.10 -32.85
N LEU A 344 -9.12 13.79 -32.61
CA LEU A 344 -10.27 12.89 -32.68
C LEU A 344 -11.28 13.17 -31.56
N VAL A 345 -10.82 13.32 -30.31
CA VAL A 345 -11.73 13.64 -29.20
C VAL A 345 -12.34 15.04 -29.33
N ALA A 346 -11.63 16.00 -29.92
CA ALA A 346 -12.16 17.34 -30.17
C ALA A 346 -13.43 17.31 -31.04
N GLN A 347 -13.50 16.43 -32.05
CA GLN A 347 -14.65 16.29 -32.96
C GLN A 347 -15.94 15.85 -32.26
N THR A 348 -15.83 15.24 -31.07
CA THR A 348 -16.97 14.76 -30.30
C THR A 348 -17.73 15.86 -29.56
N GLY A 349 -17.07 17.00 -29.28
CA GLY A 349 -17.62 18.03 -28.38
C GLY A 349 -17.79 17.59 -26.92
N ALA A 350 -17.21 16.45 -26.50
CA ALA A 350 -17.34 15.95 -25.13
C ALA A 350 -16.61 16.85 -24.10
N PHE A 351 -15.54 17.53 -24.52
CA PHE A 351 -14.66 18.34 -23.67
C PHE A 351 -14.94 19.85 -23.76
N GLN A 352 -16.21 20.26 -23.83
CA GLN A 352 -16.61 21.67 -23.81
C GLN A 352 -16.33 22.30 -22.44
N ILE A 353 -15.30 23.13 -22.37
CA ILE A 353 -14.78 23.73 -21.13
C ILE A 353 -15.74 24.80 -20.59
N SER A 354 -16.52 25.44 -21.45
CA SER A 354 -17.56 26.40 -21.04
C SER A 354 -18.65 25.79 -20.15
N ARG A 355 -18.76 24.46 -20.13
CA ARG A 355 -19.61 23.71 -19.18
C ARG A 355 -19.05 23.69 -17.75
N GLY A 356 -17.83 24.15 -17.54
CA GLY A 356 -17.15 24.18 -16.24
C GLY A 356 -17.64 25.29 -15.28
N PRO A 357 -17.23 25.21 -13.99
CA PRO A 357 -17.57 26.23 -13.00
C PRO A 357 -16.96 27.59 -13.37
N GLY A 358 -17.81 28.61 -13.53
CA GLY A 358 -17.36 29.97 -13.88
C GLY A 358 -17.94 30.56 -15.15
N MET A 359 -18.60 29.78 -15.99
CA MET A 359 -19.01 30.26 -17.32
C MET A 359 -20.44 29.93 -17.72
N GLY A 360 -21.33 29.91 -16.74
CA GLY A 360 -22.75 29.93 -17.02
C GLY A 360 -23.45 28.58 -16.95
N SER A 361 -23.10 27.68 -16.02
CA SER A 361 -24.10 26.70 -15.54
C SER A 361 -25.38 27.37 -15.00
N GLY A 362 -25.31 28.66 -14.66
CA GLY A 362 -26.48 29.50 -14.37
C GLY A 362 -27.23 30.04 -15.61
N ASN A 363 -26.73 29.81 -16.83
CA ASN A 363 -27.35 30.28 -18.09
C ASN A 363 -27.33 29.24 -19.22
N THR A 364 -26.71 28.08 -19.04
CA THR A 364 -26.93 26.91 -19.89
C THR A 364 -28.31 26.38 -19.56
N THR A 365 -29.19 26.34 -20.56
CA THR A 365 -30.46 25.61 -20.48
C THR A 365 -30.26 24.10 -20.29
N GLU A 366 -29.02 23.61 -20.37
CA GLU A 366 -28.63 22.22 -20.16
C GLU A 366 -28.36 21.94 -18.67
N PRO A 367 -29.23 21.19 -17.98
CA PRO A 367 -28.96 20.70 -16.64
C PRO A 367 -27.72 19.79 -16.65
N GLU A 368 -26.91 19.83 -15.59
CA GLU A 368 -25.78 18.91 -15.40
C GLU A 368 -24.63 19.04 -16.42
N ALA A 369 -24.51 20.19 -17.10
CA ALA A 369 -23.46 20.45 -18.08
C ALA A 369 -22.04 20.19 -17.55
N PHE A 370 -21.73 20.61 -16.31
CA PHE A 370 -20.41 20.35 -15.73
C PHE A 370 -20.20 18.87 -15.43
N MET A 371 -21.26 18.16 -15.02
CA MET A 371 -21.17 16.72 -14.77
C MET A 371 -20.88 15.96 -16.06
N ARG A 372 -21.40 16.38 -17.21
CA ARG A 372 -21.02 15.79 -18.51
C ARG A 372 -19.53 15.96 -18.83
N LEU A 373 -18.96 17.14 -18.54
CA LEU A 373 -17.52 17.37 -18.69
C LEU A 373 -16.71 16.47 -17.73
N LEU A 374 -17.17 16.31 -16.49
CA LEU A 374 -16.54 15.39 -15.53
C LEU A 374 -16.64 13.93 -15.99
N ASP A 375 -17.77 13.51 -16.57
CA ASP A 375 -17.91 12.17 -17.14
C ASP A 375 -16.94 11.98 -18.32
N ALA A 376 -16.77 12.98 -19.19
CA ALA A 376 -15.74 12.93 -20.24
C ALA A 376 -14.31 12.80 -19.67
N PHE A 377 -13.97 13.54 -18.61
CA PHE A 377 -12.68 13.37 -17.92
C PHE A 377 -12.54 11.99 -17.26
N HIS A 378 -13.62 11.44 -16.71
CA HIS A 378 -13.63 10.10 -16.15
C HIS A 378 -13.31 9.06 -17.22
N TRP A 379 -13.91 9.18 -18.40
CA TRP A 379 -13.69 8.29 -19.54
C TRP A 379 -12.28 8.41 -20.12
N ALA A 380 -11.74 9.63 -20.21
CA ALA A 380 -10.33 9.83 -20.55
C ALA A 380 -9.43 9.10 -19.54
N GLY A 381 -9.71 9.23 -18.24
CA GLY A 381 -8.96 8.53 -17.18
C GLY A 381 -9.11 7.00 -17.21
N LEU A 382 -10.31 6.47 -17.50
CA LEU A 382 -10.55 5.04 -17.69
C LEU A 382 -9.66 4.46 -18.81
N PHE A 383 -9.45 5.25 -19.86
CA PHE A 383 -8.64 4.86 -21.02
C PHE A 383 -7.13 5.04 -20.78
N ASP A 384 -6.70 6.28 -20.56
CA ASP A 384 -5.29 6.68 -20.50
C ASP A 384 -5.17 8.08 -19.86
N LEU A 385 -4.43 8.18 -18.76
CA LEU A 385 -4.19 9.47 -18.10
C LEU A 385 -3.37 10.44 -18.98
N SER A 386 -2.56 9.94 -19.93
CA SER A 386 -1.89 10.82 -20.89
C SER A 386 -2.88 11.56 -21.79
N LEU A 387 -3.97 10.90 -22.19
CA LEU A 387 -5.05 11.54 -22.95
C LEU A 387 -5.77 12.58 -22.09
N PHE A 388 -6.10 12.22 -20.84
CA PHE A 388 -6.67 13.15 -19.88
C PHE A 388 -5.77 14.38 -19.68
N ASP A 389 -4.46 14.21 -19.51
CA ASP A 389 -3.54 15.33 -19.27
C ASP A 389 -3.54 16.31 -20.44
N VAL A 390 -3.57 15.83 -21.70
CA VAL A 390 -3.59 16.71 -22.87
C VAL A 390 -4.88 17.53 -22.95
N VAL A 391 -6.05 16.90 -22.76
CA VAL A 391 -7.35 17.62 -22.75
C VAL A 391 -7.51 18.47 -21.48
N GLY A 392 -7.00 18.01 -20.35
CA GLY A 392 -7.08 18.66 -19.05
C GLY A 392 -6.22 19.92 -18.99
N VAL A 393 -5.01 19.89 -19.56
CA VAL A 393 -4.15 21.06 -19.71
C VAL A 393 -4.78 22.11 -20.64
N HIS A 394 -5.39 21.66 -21.74
CA HIS A 394 -6.20 22.56 -22.58
C HIS A 394 -7.38 23.13 -21.79
N ALA A 395 -8.06 22.31 -20.99
CA ALA A 395 -9.20 22.73 -20.18
C ALA A 395 -8.84 23.80 -19.14
N ILE A 396 -7.78 23.61 -18.35
CA ILE A 396 -7.35 24.63 -17.41
C ILE A 396 -6.85 25.89 -18.13
N GLY A 397 -6.14 25.75 -19.26
CA GLY A 397 -5.67 26.88 -20.06
C GLY A 397 -6.83 27.73 -20.62
N GLY A 398 -7.83 27.08 -21.22
CA GLY A 398 -9.05 27.74 -21.68
C GLY A 398 -9.87 28.32 -20.53
N ASN A 399 -9.92 27.64 -19.38
CA ASN A 399 -10.60 28.12 -18.18
C ASN A 399 -10.00 29.43 -17.64
N VAL A 400 -8.71 29.69 -17.85
CA VAL A 400 -8.11 31.01 -17.53
C VAL A 400 -8.75 32.10 -18.38
N VAL A 401 -8.86 31.90 -19.70
CA VAL A 401 -9.49 32.88 -20.61
C VAL A 401 -10.94 33.11 -20.20
N PHE A 402 -11.64 32.03 -19.86
CA PHE A 402 -13.00 32.09 -19.39
C PHE A 402 -13.21 32.89 -18.11
N ILE A 403 -12.39 32.65 -17.08
CA ILE A 403 -12.54 33.33 -15.80
C ILE A 403 -12.01 34.77 -15.85
N HIS A 404 -10.91 35.01 -16.56
CA HIS A 404 -10.16 36.28 -16.47
C HIS A 404 -10.29 37.17 -17.72
N GLY A 405 -10.74 36.64 -18.85
CA GLY A 405 -10.97 37.43 -20.05
C GLY A 405 -12.21 38.31 -19.92
N ASP A 406 -12.14 39.54 -20.39
CA ASP A 406 -13.30 40.44 -20.50
C ASP A 406 -14.32 39.93 -21.53
N ASP A 407 -15.48 40.57 -21.62
CA ASP A 407 -16.57 40.08 -22.48
C ASP A 407 -16.20 40.05 -23.97
N SER A 408 -15.32 40.94 -24.43
CA SER A 408 -14.84 40.94 -25.82
C SER A 408 -13.86 39.80 -26.06
N GLN A 409 -12.90 39.60 -25.15
CA GLN A 409 -11.96 38.48 -25.18
C GLN A 409 -12.70 37.14 -25.13
N LEU A 410 -13.78 37.05 -24.35
CA LEU A 410 -14.62 35.84 -24.31
C LEU A 410 -15.36 35.60 -25.62
N ALA A 411 -15.99 36.63 -26.19
CA ALA A 411 -16.74 36.50 -27.44
C ALA A 411 -15.85 36.01 -28.59
N GLU A 412 -14.60 36.47 -28.63
CA GLU A 412 -13.64 36.07 -29.66
C GLU A 412 -13.14 34.62 -29.51
N ASN A 413 -12.96 34.15 -28.27
CA ASN A 413 -12.20 32.93 -28.00
C ASN A 413 -13.06 31.72 -27.59
N ARG A 414 -14.29 31.92 -27.11
CA ARG A 414 -15.13 30.85 -26.53
C ARG A 414 -15.30 29.64 -27.45
N ALA A 415 -15.76 29.87 -28.69
CA ALA A 415 -16.03 28.77 -29.61
C ALA A 415 -14.76 27.99 -29.96
N LYS A 416 -13.64 28.70 -30.20
CA LYS A 416 -12.34 28.10 -30.53
C LYS A 416 -11.80 27.26 -29.39
N ILE A 417 -12.02 27.68 -28.13
CA ILE A 417 -11.65 26.91 -26.94
C ILE A 417 -12.51 25.65 -26.85
N ASP A 418 -13.84 25.77 -26.88
CA ASP A 418 -14.73 24.62 -26.70
C ASP A 418 -14.64 23.58 -27.82
N GLN A 419 -14.29 24.01 -29.03
CA GLN A 419 -14.06 23.14 -30.19
C GLN A 419 -12.62 22.63 -30.30
N ILE A 420 -11.73 23.04 -29.37
CA ILE A 420 -10.30 22.70 -29.38
C ILE A 420 -9.63 23.10 -30.72
N GLU A 421 -10.08 24.20 -31.33
CA GLU A 421 -9.45 24.79 -32.52
C GLU A 421 -8.15 25.52 -32.15
N ASP A 422 -8.20 26.26 -31.05
CA ASP A 422 -7.02 26.84 -30.41
C ASP A 422 -6.66 25.98 -29.20
N VAL A 423 -5.53 25.27 -29.26
CA VAL A 423 -5.08 24.43 -28.13
C VAL A 423 -4.28 25.27 -27.14
N TYR A 424 -4.49 25.03 -25.84
CA TYR A 424 -3.89 25.83 -24.77
C TYR A 424 -2.94 25.01 -23.92
N CYS A 425 -1.95 25.70 -23.38
CA CYS A 425 -1.19 25.26 -22.22
C CYS A 425 -1.24 26.31 -21.10
N PHE A 426 -0.92 25.86 -19.88
CA PHE A 426 -1.10 26.64 -18.65
C PHE A 426 0.25 26.97 -17.99
N GLY A 427 0.74 28.17 -18.26
CA GLY A 427 2.05 28.69 -17.86
C GLY A 427 2.07 29.34 -16.47
N ALA A 428 1.75 28.59 -15.40
CA ALA A 428 1.84 29.10 -14.02
C ALA A 428 3.18 28.81 -13.37
N THR A 429 3.47 27.51 -13.20
CA THR A 429 4.65 26.97 -12.52
C THR A 429 5.93 27.46 -13.14
N GLU A 430 6.88 27.86 -12.29
CA GLU A 430 8.26 28.16 -12.66
C GLU A 430 9.20 27.12 -12.07
N LEU A 431 10.42 27.02 -12.62
CA LEU A 431 11.43 26.10 -12.13
C LEU A 431 11.66 26.21 -10.62
N ALA A 432 11.65 27.43 -10.06
CA ALA A 432 11.78 27.65 -8.62
C ALA A 432 10.45 27.76 -7.85
N HIS A 433 9.32 27.94 -8.53
CA HIS A 433 8.04 28.27 -7.89
C HIS A 433 6.87 27.46 -8.47
N GLY A 434 6.52 26.36 -7.80
CA GLY A 434 5.29 25.60 -8.05
C GLY A 434 4.20 25.92 -7.04
N SER A 435 4.38 25.48 -5.78
CA SER A 435 3.36 25.65 -4.74
C SER A 435 3.17 27.10 -4.30
N ASN A 436 4.23 27.91 -4.29
CA ASN A 436 4.19 29.31 -3.87
C ASN A 436 4.07 30.25 -5.08
N LEU A 437 2.92 30.21 -5.76
CA LEU A 437 2.66 31.05 -6.94
C LEU A 437 2.66 32.56 -6.65
N LYS A 438 2.69 33.00 -5.38
CA LYS A 438 2.85 34.41 -5.03
C LYS A 438 4.25 34.94 -5.31
N GLN A 439 5.24 34.06 -5.44
CA GLN A 439 6.65 34.41 -5.57
C GLN A 439 7.20 34.10 -6.96
N ILE A 440 6.34 33.85 -7.94
CA ILE A 440 6.76 33.74 -9.33
C ILE A 440 7.53 34.99 -9.76
N GLN A 441 8.41 34.81 -10.74
CA GLN A 441 9.41 35.79 -11.14
C GLN A 441 9.17 36.32 -12.55
N THR A 442 8.37 35.64 -13.39
CA THR A 442 8.02 36.14 -14.74
C THR A 442 7.32 37.49 -14.64
N ILE A 443 7.78 38.48 -15.41
CA ILE A 443 7.30 39.87 -15.39
C ILE A 443 6.53 40.15 -16.67
N ALA A 444 5.39 40.83 -16.54
CA ALA A 444 4.69 41.48 -17.64
C ALA A 444 4.70 42.99 -17.37
N GLU A 445 5.54 43.73 -18.09
CA GLU A 445 5.72 45.18 -17.93
C GLU A 445 4.95 45.91 -19.02
N PHE A 446 4.13 46.89 -18.65
CA PHE A 446 3.43 47.72 -19.63
C PHE A 446 4.32 48.87 -20.11
N ASP A 447 4.49 48.96 -21.44
CA ASP A 447 5.27 50.01 -22.12
C ASP A 447 4.32 51.09 -22.67
N ASP A 448 4.19 52.20 -21.93
CA ASP A 448 3.33 53.33 -22.27
C ASP A 448 3.62 53.92 -23.66
N LYS A 449 4.86 53.80 -24.16
CA LYS A 449 5.27 54.43 -25.43
C LYS A 449 4.75 53.67 -26.65
N THR A 450 4.64 52.35 -26.53
CA THR A 450 4.20 51.48 -27.63
C THR A 450 2.82 50.89 -27.41
N ASN A 451 2.21 51.09 -26.23
CA ASN A 451 0.93 50.50 -25.84
C ASN A 451 0.96 48.96 -25.90
N GLU A 452 2.08 48.39 -25.44
CA GLU A 452 2.36 46.96 -25.46
C GLU A 452 2.67 46.45 -24.05
N VAL A 453 2.51 45.15 -23.86
CA VAL A 453 3.00 44.44 -22.68
C VAL A 453 4.27 43.67 -23.07
N VAL A 454 5.35 43.89 -22.34
CA VAL A 454 6.64 43.22 -22.51
C VAL A 454 6.74 42.09 -21.50
N LEU A 455 6.75 40.85 -22.00
CA LEU A 455 6.84 39.64 -21.18
C LEU A 455 8.30 39.17 -21.05
N ILE A 456 8.77 39.02 -19.82
CA ILE A 456 10.18 38.80 -19.50
C ILE A 456 10.33 37.64 -18.50
N THR A 457 11.23 36.72 -18.80
CA THR A 457 11.77 35.73 -17.88
C THR A 457 13.12 36.23 -17.33
N PRO A 458 13.18 36.77 -16.10
CA PRO A 458 14.38 37.49 -15.63
C PRO A 458 15.57 36.59 -15.28
N SER A 459 15.36 35.29 -15.11
CA SER A 459 16.41 34.33 -14.76
C SER A 459 16.03 32.92 -15.23
N SER A 460 17.00 32.00 -15.25
CA SER A 460 16.73 30.59 -15.54
C SER A 460 15.77 29.93 -14.55
N THR A 461 15.77 30.38 -13.28
CA THR A 461 14.83 29.90 -12.24
C THR A 461 13.39 30.32 -12.47
N ALA A 462 13.19 31.38 -13.26
CA ALA A 462 11.89 31.93 -13.61
C ALA A 462 11.29 31.30 -14.88
N CYS A 463 11.97 30.35 -15.56
CA CYS A 463 11.36 29.72 -16.73
C CYS A 463 10.08 28.99 -16.31
N LYS A 464 9.02 29.14 -17.11
CA LYS A 464 7.81 28.37 -16.90
C LYS A 464 8.15 26.91 -17.12
N TYR A 465 7.90 26.03 -16.15
CA TYR A 465 8.43 24.67 -16.15
C TYR A 465 7.31 23.65 -15.89
N TRP A 466 7.45 22.45 -16.47
CA TRP A 466 6.42 21.41 -16.54
C TRP A 466 5.16 21.79 -17.35
N ILE A 467 5.28 22.73 -18.29
CA ILE A 467 4.11 23.24 -19.01
C ILE A 467 3.66 22.21 -20.05
N GLY A 468 2.62 21.44 -19.73
CA GLY A 468 2.04 20.44 -20.64
C GLY A 468 1.54 21.06 -21.94
N ASN A 469 1.46 20.27 -23.01
CA ASN A 469 1.13 20.69 -24.38
C ASN A 469 2.10 21.70 -25.04
N SER A 470 3.05 22.29 -24.32
CA SER A 470 3.80 23.46 -24.82
C SER A 470 4.82 23.17 -25.92
N THR A 471 5.23 21.91 -26.09
CA THR A 471 6.29 21.51 -27.03
C THR A 471 5.81 21.63 -28.48
N PHE A 472 4.77 20.90 -28.86
CA PHE A 472 4.27 20.85 -30.25
C PHE A 472 2.74 20.91 -30.39
N VAL A 473 2.00 20.81 -29.28
CA VAL A 473 0.54 20.68 -29.31
C VAL A 473 -0.16 22.03 -29.19
N ALA A 474 0.22 22.85 -28.23
CA ALA A 474 -0.47 24.11 -27.93
C ALA A 474 -0.22 25.21 -28.97
N ASP A 475 -1.25 26.00 -29.23
CA ASP A 475 -1.25 27.24 -30.03
C ASP A 475 -0.95 28.45 -29.14
N TYR A 476 -1.49 28.44 -27.92
CA TYR A 476 -1.37 29.50 -26.94
C TYR A 476 -0.87 28.99 -25.60
N VAL A 477 -0.13 29.84 -24.89
CA VAL A 477 0.13 29.69 -23.46
C VAL A 477 -0.58 30.81 -22.71
N VAL A 478 -1.36 30.46 -21.69
CA VAL A 478 -1.80 31.45 -20.70
C VAL A 478 -0.73 31.56 -19.61
N VAL A 479 -0.11 32.72 -19.48
CA VAL A 479 1.06 32.94 -18.62
C VAL A 479 0.64 33.70 -17.37
N LEU A 480 0.92 33.13 -16.20
CA LEU A 480 0.81 33.87 -14.94
C LEU A 480 2.09 34.68 -14.74
N SER A 481 1.95 35.98 -14.51
CA SER A 481 3.08 36.89 -14.36
C SER A 481 2.81 37.96 -13.31
N ARG A 482 3.87 38.58 -12.82
CA ARG A 482 3.80 39.83 -12.05
C ARG A 482 3.58 40.99 -13.02
N LEU A 483 2.52 41.76 -12.79
CA LEU A 483 2.17 42.90 -13.62
C LEU A 483 2.88 44.16 -13.09
N VAL A 484 3.63 44.83 -13.97
CA VAL A 484 4.32 46.09 -13.68
C VAL A 484 3.77 47.17 -14.59
N VAL A 485 3.29 48.27 -14.01
CA VAL A 485 2.75 49.43 -14.74
C VAL A 485 3.38 50.68 -14.15
N LYS A 486 3.96 51.54 -15.00
CA LYS A 486 4.69 52.76 -14.57
C LYS A 486 5.76 52.51 -13.51
N GLY A 487 6.43 51.36 -13.59
CA GLY A 487 7.48 50.93 -12.65
C GLY A 487 6.96 50.39 -11.31
N GLU A 488 5.65 50.33 -11.11
CA GLU A 488 5.02 49.82 -9.89
C GLU A 488 4.42 48.42 -10.10
N GLU A 489 4.64 47.53 -9.12
CA GLU A 489 4.08 46.17 -9.14
C GLU A 489 2.62 46.18 -8.68
N GLN A 490 1.72 45.76 -9.58
CA GLN A 490 0.27 45.80 -9.36
C GLN A 490 -0.31 44.48 -8.82
N GLY A 491 0.53 43.43 -8.76
CA GLY A 491 0.16 42.08 -8.34
C GLY A 491 0.37 41.06 -9.45
N ILE A 492 -0.40 39.97 -9.44
CA ILE A 492 -0.33 38.95 -10.48
C ILE A 492 -1.48 39.09 -11.49
N GLY A 493 -1.19 38.80 -12.75
CA GLY A 493 -2.14 38.79 -13.86
C GLY A 493 -1.90 37.63 -14.83
N TRP A 494 -2.84 37.44 -15.74
CA TRP A 494 -2.77 36.43 -16.79
C TRP A 494 -2.65 37.07 -18.16
N LEU A 495 -1.72 36.55 -18.97
CA LEU A 495 -1.60 36.92 -20.38
C LEU A 495 -1.93 35.73 -21.26
N ARG A 496 -2.67 35.96 -22.35
CA ARG A 496 -2.83 35.00 -23.43
C ARG A 496 -1.76 35.26 -24.49
N VAL A 497 -0.79 34.36 -24.61
CA VAL A 497 0.39 34.53 -25.44
C VAL A 497 0.38 33.51 -26.60
N PRO A 498 0.36 33.96 -27.86
CA PRO A 498 0.49 33.05 -28.99
C PRO A 498 1.91 32.48 -29.05
N LEU A 499 2.02 31.19 -29.33
CA LEU A 499 3.32 30.51 -29.38
C LEU A 499 3.96 30.56 -30.78
N TRP A 500 3.15 30.56 -31.84
CA TRP A 500 3.58 30.35 -33.22
C TRP A 500 3.15 31.50 -34.13
N LYS A 501 4.01 31.90 -35.07
CA LYS A 501 3.68 32.90 -36.11
C LYS A 501 2.79 32.33 -37.19
N ASN A 502 2.83 31.01 -37.39
CA ASN A 502 2.16 30.30 -38.46
C ASN A 502 1.37 29.10 -37.92
N LYS A 503 0.31 28.73 -38.65
CA LYS A 503 -0.62 27.65 -38.26
C LYS A 503 0.00 26.25 -38.33
N ASP A 504 1.06 26.07 -39.13
CA ASP A 504 1.77 24.79 -39.26
C ASP A 504 2.74 24.52 -38.11
N LYS A 505 2.89 25.46 -37.15
CA LYS A 505 3.72 25.34 -35.95
C LYS A 505 5.20 25.08 -36.27
N THR A 506 5.72 25.75 -37.30
CA THR A 506 7.14 25.65 -37.68
C THR A 506 7.99 26.82 -37.18
N GLU A 507 7.39 27.99 -36.91
CA GLU A 507 8.12 29.18 -36.45
C GLU A 507 7.48 29.80 -35.19
N ARG A 508 8.26 29.90 -34.11
CA ARG A 508 7.84 30.56 -32.86
C ARG A 508 7.89 32.08 -32.99
N PHE A 509 7.09 32.80 -32.19
CA PHE A 509 7.28 34.25 -32.05
C PHE A 509 8.69 34.56 -31.48
N PRO A 510 9.35 35.66 -31.89
CA PRO A 510 10.69 35.99 -31.44
C PRO A 510 10.74 36.17 -29.92
N GLY A 511 11.80 35.71 -29.28
CA GLY A 511 11.97 35.74 -27.83
C GLY A 511 11.21 34.65 -27.06
N ILE A 512 10.32 33.87 -27.71
CA ILE A 512 9.71 32.68 -27.11
C ILE A 512 10.59 31.47 -27.39
N HIS A 513 11.14 30.87 -26.34
CA HIS A 513 11.88 29.62 -26.44
C HIS A 513 11.21 28.53 -25.62
N VAL A 514 11.02 27.36 -26.22
CA VAL A 514 10.48 26.17 -25.56
C VAL A 514 11.47 25.02 -25.68
N ARG A 515 11.74 24.35 -24.57
CA ARG A 515 12.55 23.11 -24.52
C ARG A 515 11.73 22.01 -23.86
N ASP A 516 11.71 20.82 -24.46
CA ASP A 516 11.09 19.64 -23.87
C ASP A 516 11.83 19.25 -22.57
N THR A 517 11.08 18.81 -21.55
CA THR A 517 11.65 18.44 -20.24
C THR A 517 12.21 17.02 -20.18
N GLY A 518 12.07 16.25 -21.25
CA GLY A 518 12.53 14.87 -21.39
C GLY A 518 11.52 13.83 -20.88
N ALA A 519 12.02 12.61 -20.73
CA ALA A 519 11.25 11.47 -20.23
C ALA A 519 10.77 11.69 -18.79
N LYS A 520 9.57 11.18 -18.50
CA LYS A 520 8.90 11.28 -17.21
C LYS A 520 8.67 9.88 -16.63
N ALA A 521 8.42 9.82 -15.32
CA ALA A 521 8.08 8.57 -14.64
C ALA A 521 6.76 7.94 -15.17
N GLY A 522 5.83 8.79 -15.60
CA GLY A 522 4.54 8.44 -16.21
C GLY A 522 4.03 9.59 -17.08
N CYS A 523 2.86 9.39 -17.70
CA CYS A 523 2.20 10.32 -18.61
C CYS A 523 3.10 10.73 -19.78
N ASN A 524 3.86 9.81 -20.37
CA ASN A 524 4.83 10.16 -21.41
C ASN A 524 4.18 10.65 -22.72
N GLY A 525 2.86 10.48 -22.89
CA GLY A 525 2.10 10.99 -24.04
C GLY A 525 1.85 12.50 -24.04
N ILE A 526 2.11 13.21 -22.93
CA ILE A 526 2.08 14.68 -22.91
C ILE A 526 3.48 15.28 -23.05
N GLY A 527 3.63 16.26 -23.94
CA GLY A 527 4.84 17.05 -24.09
C GLY A 527 4.90 18.21 -23.09
N ASN A 528 5.75 18.07 -22.07
CA ASN A 528 5.98 19.14 -21.08
C ASN A 528 7.23 19.95 -21.46
N GLY A 529 7.14 21.27 -21.32
CA GLY A 529 8.22 22.18 -21.69
C GLY A 529 8.65 23.14 -20.59
N CYS A 530 9.91 23.59 -20.69
CA CYS A 530 10.41 24.83 -20.10
C CYS A 530 10.23 25.96 -21.13
N ILE A 531 9.50 27.02 -20.79
CA ILE A 531 9.25 28.19 -21.64
C ILE A 531 9.96 29.39 -21.03
N THR A 532 10.73 30.11 -21.85
CA THR A 532 11.34 31.40 -21.50
C THR A 532 10.87 32.48 -22.46
N PHE A 533 10.69 33.69 -21.95
CA PHE A 533 10.30 34.89 -22.69
C PHE A 533 11.42 35.91 -22.61
N ASP A 534 12.06 36.21 -23.74
CA ASP A 534 13.07 37.25 -23.86
C ASP A 534 12.42 38.51 -24.47
N HIS A 535 11.99 39.42 -23.59
CA HIS A 535 11.39 40.71 -23.94
C HIS A 535 10.31 40.61 -25.04
N VAL A 536 9.40 39.65 -24.89
CA VAL A 536 8.36 39.37 -25.88
C VAL A 536 7.29 40.46 -25.83
N ARG A 537 7.16 41.22 -26.91
CA ARG A 537 6.19 42.32 -27.04
C ARG A 537 4.83 41.80 -27.49
N LEU A 538 3.80 42.12 -26.72
CA LEU A 538 2.41 41.70 -26.94
C LEU A 538 1.49 42.92 -26.94
N PRO A 539 0.40 42.92 -27.71
CA PRO A 539 -0.58 44.00 -27.63
C PRO A 539 -1.19 44.06 -26.22
N ARG A 540 -1.67 45.24 -25.79
CA ARG A 540 -2.40 45.42 -24.53
C ARG A 540 -3.52 44.39 -24.32
N SER A 541 -4.21 43.97 -25.39
CA SER A 541 -5.27 42.96 -25.37
C SER A 541 -4.82 41.54 -25.01
N ALA A 542 -3.51 41.28 -24.92
CA ALA A 542 -2.99 40.02 -24.39
C ALA A 542 -3.23 39.87 -22.89
N LEU A 543 -3.35 40.96 -22.13
CA LEU A 543 -3.72 40.95 -20.72
C LEU A 543 -5.20 40.59 -20.58
N LEU A 544 -5.51 39.52 -19.84
CA LEU A 544 -6.88 39.10 -19.57
C LEU A 544 -7.52 40.06 -18.54
N SER A 545 -8.44 40.89 -19.02
CA SER A 545 -8.72 42.20 -18.42
C SER A 545 -9.96 42.27 -17.53
N ARG A 546 -10.58 41.14 -17.17
CA ARG A 546 -11.84 41.16 -16.39
C ARG A 546 -11.70 41.78 -15.00
N PHE A 547 -10.59 41.49 -14.31
CA PHE A 547 -10.39 41.93 -12.92
C PHE A 547 -9.31 42.99 -12.77
N CYS A 548 -8.44 43.11 -13.75
CA CYS A 548 -7.35 44.08 -13.78
C CYS A 548 -7.09 44.49 -15.23
N GLN A 549 -7.07 45.80 -15.50
CA GLN A 549 -6.89 46.34 -16.84
C GLN A 549 -5.88 47.49 -16.81
N VAL A 550 -5.27 47.76 -17.95
CA VAL A 550 -4.52 48.99 -18.19
C VAL A 550 -5.32 49.79 -19.21
N ASP A 551 -5.64 51.04 -18.93
CA ASP A 551 -6.41 51.89 -19.84
C ASP A 551 -5.55 52.50 -20.96
N GLU A 552 -6.16 53.32 -21.81
CA GLU A 552 -5.47 53.96 -22.94
C GLU A 552 -4.42 55.01 -22.51
N ASN A 553 -4.48 55.49 -21.26
CA ASN A 553 -3.51 56.42 -20.68
C ASN A 553 -2.36 55.70 -19.97
N GLY A 554 -2.35 54.35 -20.01
CA GLY A 554 -1.38 53.53 -19.29
C GLY A 554 -1.64 53.44 -17.79
N ASP A 555 -2.83 53.80 -17.31
CA ASP A 555 -3.17 53.71 -15.89
C ASP A 555 -3.75 52.33 -15.55
N PHE A 556 -3.28 51.76 -14.44
CA PHE A 556 -3.80 50.49 -13.92
C PHE A 556 -5.16 50.69 -13.25
N GLN A 557 -6.11 49.83 -13.57
CA GLN A 557 -7.44 49.83 -12.97
C GLN A 557 -7.81 48.43 -12.47
N SER A 558 -8.18 48.34 -11.19
CA SER A 558 -8.78 47.14 -10.60
C SER A 558 -9.69 47.51 -9.43
N ALA A 559 -10.84 46.85 -9.34
CA ALA A 559 -11.72 46.93 -8.17
C ALA A 559 -11.26 46.01 -7.03
N LEU A 560 -10.21 45.21 -7.24
CA LEU A 560 -9.69 44.23 -6.29
C LEU A 560 -8.32 44.67 -5.77
N SER A 561 -8.05 44.33 -4.50
CA SER A 561 -6.69 44.44 -3.97
C SER A 561 -5.76 43.44 -4.67
N SER A 562 -4.44 43.67 -4.67
CA SER A 562 -3.47 42.71 -5.23
C SER A 562 -3.55 41.33 -4.57
N SER A 563 -3.92 41.26 -3.28
CA SER A 563 -4.16 39.99 -2.59
C SER A 563 -5.42 39.28 -3.10
N ASP A 564 -6.48 40.02 -3.40
CA ASP A 564 -7.72 39.46 -3.94
C ASP A 564 -7.55 39.06 -5.42
N LEU A 565 -6.79 39.81 -6.21
CA LEU A 565 -6.38 39.41 -7.57
C LEU A 565 -5.63 38.08 -7.56
N PHE A 566 -4.72 37.89 -6.59
CA PHE A 566 -4.05 36.61 -6.42
C PHE A 566 -5.04 35.48 -6.11
N LEU A 567 -5.97 35.71 -5.17
CA LEU A 567 -7.00 34.73 -4.80
C LEU A 567 -7.92 34.40 -5.99
N ARG A 568 -8.26 35.37 -6.84
CA ARG A 568 -9.00 35.14 -8.08
C ARG A 568 -8.22 34.30 -9.07
N SER A 569 -6.92 34.58 -9.24
CA SER A 569 -6.05 33.82 -10.15
C SER A 569 -5.95 32.35 -9.78
N ILE A 570 -5.85 32.02 -8.48
CA ILE A 570 -5.78 30.62 -8.03
C ILE A 570 -7.13 29.89 -8.07
N GLN A 571 -8.26 30.58 -8.30
CA GLN A 571 -9.56 29.90 -8.42
C GLN A 571 -9.71 29.14 -9.73
N THR A 572 -8.93 29.46 -10.75
CA THR A 572 -8.88 28.68 -12.01
C THR A 572 -8.59 27.20 -11.77
N PHE A 573 -7.85 26.87 -10.70
CA PHE A 573 -7.52 25.50 -10.32
C PHE A 573 -8.71 24.67 -9.83
N VAL A 574 -9.88 25.26 -9.53
CA VAL A 574 -11.04 24.48 -9.04
C VAL A 574 -11.49 23.45 -10.08
N LEU A 575 -11.59 23.85 -11.35
CA LEU A 575 -11.94 22.94 -12.45
C LEU A 575 -10.91 21.82 -12.57
N GLU A 576 -9.62 22.16 -12.59
CA GLU A 576 -8.53 21.19 -12.73
C GLU A 576 -8.51 20.19 -11.58
N ARG A 577 -8.67 20.64 -10.32
CA ARG A 577 -8.66 19.77 -9.14
C ARG A 577 -9.77 18.74 -9.15
N ILE A 578 -10.99 19.15 -9.52
CA ILE A 578 -12.14 18.23 -9.62
C ILE A 578 -11.92 17.29 -10.81
N GLY A 579 -11.49 17.81 -11.97
CA GLY A 579 -11.20 17.00 -13.16
C GLY A 579 -10.14 15.93 -12.92
N VAL A 580 -9.01 16.29 -12.30
CA VAL A 580 -7.93 15.38 -11.90
C VAL A 580 -8.44 14.30 -10.96
N ALA A 581 -9.20 14.66 -9.92
CA ALA A 581 -9.78 13.69 -9.00
C ALA A 581 -10.67 12.68 -9.75
N THR A 582 -11.49 13.17 -10.67
CA THR A 582 -12.40 12.35 -11.49
C THR A 582 -11.66 11.40 -12.43
N ALA A 583 -10.62 11.88 -13.12
CA ALA A 583 -9.82 11.08 -14.05
C ALA A 583 -8.94 10.06 -13.31
N ALA A 584 -8.37 10.43 -12.17
CA ALA A 584 -7.59 9.51 -11.32
C ALA A 584 -8.44 8.33 -10.85
N ILE A 585 -9.68 8.60 -10.41
CA ILE A 585 -10.63 7.54 -10.06
C ILE A 585 -10.94 6.67 -11.28
N GLY A 586 -11.12 7.26 -12.47
CA GLY A 586 -11.32 6.50 -13.72
C GLY A 586 -10.18 5.53 -13.98
N CYS A 587 -8.94 6.00 -13.95
CA CYS A 587 -7.77 5.14 -14.16
C CYS A 587 -7.69 4.00 -13.12
N ALA A 588 -7.91 4.32 -11.84
CA ALA A 588 -7.93 3.33 -10.77
C ALA A 588 -9.08 2.31 -10.89
N LYS A 589 -10.24 2.73 -11.40
CA LYS A 589 -11.36 1.83 -11.70
C LYS A 589 -10.97 0.80 -12.77
N SER A 590 -10.32 1.22 -13.86
CA SER A 590 -9.83 0.28 -14.89
C SER A 590 -8.83 -0.72 -14.30
N ALA A 591 -7.90 -0.25 -13.46
CA ALA A 591 -6.93 -1.13 -12.80
C ALA A 591 -7.60 -2.16 -11.87
N ILE A 592 -8.56 -1.73 -11.03
CA ILE A 592 -9.30 -2.62 -10.13
C ILE A 592 -10.21 -3.57 -10.91
N HIS A 593 -10.87 -3.10 -11.97
CA HIS A 593 -11.68 -3.95 -12.85
C HIS A 593 -10.83 -5.08 -13.43
N VAL A 594 -9.67 -4.76 -14.01
CA VAL A 594 -8.74 -5.76 -14.55
C VAL A 594 -8.28 -6.74 -13.46
N ALA A 595 -7.95 -6.25 -12.26
CA ALA A 595 -7.50 -7.12 -11.18
C ALA A 595 -8.61 -8.03 -10.62
N LEU A 596 -9.85 -7.55 -10.53
CA LEU A 596 -11.00 -8.36 -10.15
C LEU A 596 -11.31 -9.42 -11.21
N SER A 597 -11.32 -9.06 -12.49
CA SER A 597 -11.50 -10.02 -13.60
C SER A 597 -10.40 -11.07 -13.62
N TYR A 598 -9.14 -10.66 -13.44
CA TYR A 598 -8.00 -11.56 -13.31
C TYR A 598 -8.15 -12.51 -12.11
N ALA A 599 -8.56 -11.99 -10.96
CA ALA A 599 -8.74 -12.80 -9.75
C ALA A 599 -9.86 -13.85 -9.88
N ALA A 600 -10.87 -13.59 -10.72
CA ALA A 600 -11.96 -14.52 -10.98
C ALA A 600 -11.53 -15.73 -11.83
N VAL A 601 -10.51 -15.58 -12.67
CA VAL A 601 -10.07 -16.64 -13.61
C VAL A 601 -8.69 -17.22 -13.28
N ARG A 602 -7.85 -16.50 -12.54
CA ARG A 602 -6.54 -16.99 -12.12
C ARG A 602 -6.70 -18.00 -10.99
N HIS A 603 -6.28 -19.22 -11.23
CA HIS A 603 -6.23 -20.28 -10.23
C HIS A 603 -4.80 -20.34 -9.65
N GLN A 604 -4.70 -20.52 -8.33
CA GLN A 604 -3.42 -20.73 -7.66
C GLN A 604 -3.66 -21.28 -6.26
N PHE A 605 -3.00 -22.39 -5.92
CA PHE A 605 -3.22 -23.17 -4.69
C PHE A 605 -4.70 -23.61 -4.50
N GLY A 606 -4.95 -24.54 -3.60
CA GLY A 606 -6.29 -24.95 -3.22
C GLY A 606 -6.32 -26.29 -2.48
N PRO A 607 -7.49 -26.73 -1.99
CA PRO A 607 -7.62 -28.01 -1.31
C PRO A 607 -7.31 -29.17 -2.24
N ASP A 608 -6.66 -30.21 -1.71
CA ASP A 608 -6.42 -31.50 -2.39
C ASP A 608 -5.67 -31.40 -3.75
N GLY A 609 -4.94 -30.32 -3.97
CA GLY A 609 -4.17 -30.09 -5.21
C GLY A 609 -4.97 -29.41 -6.33
N ASP A 610 -6.29 -29.28 -6.18
CA ASP A 610 -7.13 -28.54 -7.12
C ASP A 610 -6.96 -27.05 -6.86
N GLU A 611 -6.38 -26.34 -7.82
CA GLU A 611 -6.26 -24.90 -7.71
C GLU A 611 -7.64 -24.23 -7.74
N VAL A 612 -7.85 -23.20 -6.92
CA VAL A 612 -9.08 -22.41 -6.89
C VAL A 612 -8.82 -20.97 -7.35
N PRO A 613 -9.85 -20.26 -7.87
CA PRO A 613 -9.72 -18.86 -8.28
C PRO A 613 -9.20 -17.97 -7.15
N LEU A 614 -8.38 -16.97 -7.48
CA LEU A 614 -7.85 -16.03 -6.48
C LEU A 614 -8.95 -15.29 -5.72
N ILE A 615 -10.08 -14.99 -6.38
CA ILE A 615 -11.23 -14.31 -5.78
C ILE A 615 -11.90 -15.14 -4.67
N SER A 616 -11.66 -16.44 -4.58
CA SER A 616 -12.16 -17.30 -3.51
C SER A 616 -11.45 -17.05 -2.16
N TYR A 617 -10.23 -16.49 -2.18
CA TYR A 617 -9.45 -16.26 -0.97
C TYR A 617 -9.90 -15.01 -0.22
N PRO A 618 -10.22 -15.09 1.09
CA PRO A 618 -10.65 -13.93 1.88
C PRO A 618 -9.63 -12.78 1.92
N MET A 619 -8.33 -13.10 1.85
CA MET A 619 -7.27 -12.08 1.78
C MET A 619 -7.31 -11.30 0.47
N HIS A 620 -7.53 -12.00 -0.66
CA HIS A 620 -7.61 -11.38 -1.98
C HIS A 620 -8.86 -10.51 -2.10
N GLN A 621 -10.00 -11.03 -1.61
CA GLN A 621 -11.25 -10.28 -1.47
C GLN A 621 -11.06 -9.01 -0.62
N ARG A 622 -10.48 -9.14 0.59
CA ARG A 622 -10.29 -7.98 1.48
C ARG A 622 -9.40 -6.92 0.86
N ARG A 623 -8.35 -7.29 0.13
CA ARG A 623 -7.47 -6.32 -0.51
C ARG A 623 -8.16 -5.63 -1.71
N LEU A 624 -8.73 -6.36 -2.67
CA LEU A 624 -9.36 -5.75 -3.86
C LEU A 624 -10.67 -5.01 -3.54
N ILE A 625 -11.60 -5.65 -2.84
CA ILE A 625 -12.96 -5.11 -2.64
C ILE A 625 -12.94 -3.85 -1.79
N SER A 626 -12.01 -3.75 -0.83
CA SER A 626 -11.84 -2.52 -0.04
C SER A 626 -11.48 -1.31 -0.90
N HIS A 627 -10.57 -1.49 -1.86
CA HIS A 627 -10.22 -0.43 -2.80
C HIS A 627 -11.36 -0.14 -3.77
N ALA A 628 -12.06 -1.17 -4.24
CA ALA A 628 -13.23 -1.00 -5.10
C ALA A 628 -14.30 -0.11 -4.45
N VAL A 629 -14.66 -0.42 -3.21
CA VAL A 629 -15.64 0.33 -2.42
C VAL A 629 -15.23 1.78 -2.21
N ARG A 630 -13.96 2.04 -1.87
CA ARG A 630 -13.44 3.41 -1.74
C ARG A 630 -13.55 4.21 -3.03
N LEU A 631 -13.29 3.59 -4.18
CA LEU A 631 -13.44 4.28 -5.47
C LEU A 631 -14.89 4.67 -5.78
N PHE A 632 -15.88 3.83 -5.39
CA PHE A 632 -17.30 4.17 -5.52
C PHE A 632 -17.67 5.38 -4.65
N VAL A 633 -17.34 5.33 -3.36
CA VAL A 633 -17.67 6.43 -2.42
C VAL A 633 -16.86 7.68 -2.75
N GLY A 634 -15.61 7.53 -3.14
CA GLY A 634 -14.73 8.61 -3.61
C GLY A 634 -15.32 9.32 -4.83
N LYS A 635 -15.81 8.58 -5.83
CA LYS A 635 -16.48 9.15 -7.01
C LYS A 635 -17.74 9.92 -6.63
N ALA A 636 -18.60 9.31 -5.82
CA ALA A 636 -19.80 9.96 -5.29
C ALA A 636 -19.48 11.28 -4.57
N THR A 637 -18.38 11.31 -3.80
CA THR A 637 -17.89 12.49 -3.09
C THR A 637 -17.38 13.57 -4.05
N VAL A 638 -16.57 13.20 -5.04
CA VAL A 638 -16.10 14.13 -6.08
C VAL A 638 -17.29 14.72 -6.85
N ASP A 639 -18.28 13.90 -7.20
CA ASP A 639 -19.47 14.33 -7.93
C ASP A 639 -20.37 15.28 -7.13
N ARG A 640 -20.47 15.08 -5.81
CA ARG A 640 -21.15 16.04 -4.92
C ARG A 640 -20.48 17.41 -4.98
N ILE A 641 -19.15 17.45 -4.97
CA ILE A 641 -18.40 18.72 -5.11
C ILE A 641 -18.54 19.28 -6.53
N GLY A 642 -18.58 18.43 -7.55
CA GLY A 642 -18.88 18.83 -8.94
C GLY A 642 -20.24 19.52 -9.07
N ARG A 643 -21.30 18.91 -8.54
CA ARG A 643 -22.64 19.52 -8.50
C ARG A 643 -22.67 20.83 -7.72
N ALA A 644 -22.04 20.85 -6.54
CA ALA A 644 -21.91 22.09 -5.76
C ALA A 644 -21.15 23.19 -6.54
N ALA A 645 -20.13 22.82 -7.31
CA ALA A 645 -19.42 23.75 -8.18
C ALA A 645 -20.32 24.29 -9.31
N GLN A 646 -21.15 23.44 -9.89
CA GLN A 646 -22.11 23.86 -10.91
C GLN A 646 -23.16 24.83 -10.36
N GLU A 647 -23.66 24.60 -9.16
CA GLU A 647 -24.69 25.41 -8.51
C GLU A 647 -24.14 26.73 -7.92
N SER A 648 -22.97 26.68 -7.29
CA SER A 648 -22.45 27.78 -6.47
C SER A 648 -21.57 28.77 -7.25
N PHE A 649 -21.14 28.43 -8.47
CA PHE A 649 -20.14 29.23 -9.18
C PHE A 649 -20.80 30.29 -10.07
N HIS A 650 -21.18 31.40 -9.45
CA HIS A 650 -21.47 32.63 -10.18
C HIS A 650 -20.17 33.19 -10.77
N PRO A 651 -20.08 33.63 -12.04
CA PRO A 651 -18.81 34.09 -12.64
C PRO A 651 -18.22 35.31 -11.92
N TYR A 652 -19.07 36.20 -11.40
CA TYR A 652 -18.67 37.56 -11.02
C TYR A 652 -18.59 37.81 -9.51
N GLU A 653 -19.31 37.06 -8.68
CA GLU A 653 -19.43 37.36 -7.23
C GLU A 653 -18.49 36.53 -6.36
N PHE A 654 -17.80 37.15 -5.40
CA PHE A 654 -16.91 36.46 -4.45
C PHE A 654 -17.57 36.29 -3.07
N GLY A 655 -18.45 35.30 -2.97
CA GLY A 655 -19.12 34.94 -1.71
C GLY A 655 -18.34 33.96 -0.84
N ALA A 656 -18.90 33.66 0.35
CA ALA A 656 -18.40 32.62 1.24
C ALA A 656 -18.39 31.22 0.57
N ASP A 657 -19.39 30.95 -0.28
CA ASP A 657 -19.55 29.68 -0.99
C ASP A 657 -18.36 29.34 -1.89
N ARG A 658 -17.75 30.34 -2.54
CA ARG A 658 -16.54 30.11 -3.35
C ARG A 658 -15.32 29.72 -2.53
N LYS A 659 -15.16 30.29 -1.32
CA LYS A 659 -14.05 29.93 -0.43
C LYS A 659 -14.21 28.50 0.08
N LYS A 660 -15.45 28.09 0.36
CA LYS A 660 -15.80 26.71 0.71
C LYS A 660 -15.50 25.76 -0.46
N LEU A 661 -15.97 26.09 -1.67
CA LEU A 661 -15.73 25.28 -2.86
C LEU A 661 -14.23 25.11 -3.16
N HIS A 662 -13.44 26.17 -3.02
CA HIS A 662 -11.99 26.07 -3.15
C HIS A 662 -11.41 25.03 -2.18
N ALA A 663 -11.75 25.12 -0.89
CA ALA A 663 -11.29 24.17 0.12
C ALA A 663 -11.79 22.74 -0.15
N ASP A 664 -13.06 22.58 -0.54
CA ASP A 664 -13.62 21.25 -0.85
C ASP A 664 -12.96 20.66 -2.12
N SER A 665 -12.61 21.46 -3.13
CA SER A 665 -11.82 21.01 -4.29
C SER A 665 -10.41 20.56 -3.92
N CYS A 666 -9.74 21.27 -2.99
CA CYS A 666 -8.43 20.86 -2.44
C CYS A 666 -8.54 19.50 -1.75
N LEU A 667 -9.61 19.32 -0.96
CA LEU A 667 -9.88 18.12 -0.19
C LEU A 667 -10.08 16.91 -1.11
N VAL A 668 -11.00 16.98 -2.07
CA VAL A 668 -11.29 15.83 -2.93
C VAL A 668 -10.13 15.51 -3.86
N LYS A 669 -9.42 16.51 -4.41
CA LYS A 669 -8.22 16.26 -5.23
C LYS A 669 -7.19 15.48 -4.44
N ALA A 670 -6.83 15.94 -3.24
CA ALA A 670 -5.76 15.33 -2.46
C ALA A 670 -6.07 13.88 -2.07
N PHE A 671 -7.26 13.63 -1.55
CA PHE A 671 -7.59 12.30 -1.02
C PHE A 671 -8.04 11.31 -2.09
N ALA A 672 -8.80 11.75 -3.11
CA ALA A 672 -9.18 10.87 -4.21
C ALA A 672 -7.95 10.42 -5.02
N SER A 673 -6.96 11.29 -5.25
CA SER A 673 -5.72 10.91 -5.94
C SER A 673 -4.89 9.90 -5.12
N TRP A 674 -4.74 10.12 -3.80
CA TRP A 674 -4.09 9.13 -2.92
C TRP A 674 -4.82 7.77 -2.92
N GLU A 675 -6.15 7.76 -2.83
CA GLU A 675 -6.94 6.53 -2.86
C GLU A 675 -6.85 5.83 -4.22
N SER A 676 -6.87 6.58 -5.32
CA SER A 676 -6.74 6.06 -6.69
C SER A 676 -5.39 5.42 -6.95
N PHE A 677 -4.31 6.10 -6.58
CA PHE A 677 -2.96 5.56 -6.70
C PHE A 677 -2.77 4.29 -5.85
N ALA A 678 -3.26 4.29 -4.61
CA ALA A 678 -3.19 3.12 -3.75
C ALA A 678 -3.97 1.93 -4.34
N ALA A 679 -5.15 2.17 -4.92
CA ALA A 679 -5.94 1.14 -5.59
C ALA A 679 -5.21 0.55 -6.81
N ALA A 680 -4.60 1.38 -7.67
CA ALA A 680 -3.84 0.90 -8.82
C ALA A 680 -2.58 0.12 -8.42
N GLN A 681 -1.88 0.58 -7.37
CA GLN A 681 -0.73 -0.15 -6.81
C GLN A 681 -1.15 -1.53 -6.27
N GLU A 682 -2.26 -1.58 -5.55
CA GLU A 682 -2.80 -2.81 -4.99
C GLU A 682 -3.25 -3.79 -6.09
N ALA A 683 -3.94 -3.28 -7.12
CA ALA A 683 -4.32 -4.04 -8.31
C ALA A 683 -3.10 -4.68 -8.99
N ARG A 684 -2.01 -3.91 -9.16
CA ARG A 684 -0.76 -4.42 -9.71
C ARG A 684 -0.21 -5.55 -8.85
N GLU A 685 -0.11 -5.38 -7.53
CA GLU A 685 0.42 -6.43 -6.65
C GLU A 685 -0.41 -7.71 -6.66
N LEU A 686 -1.73 -7.60 -6.73
CA LEU A 686 -2.65 -8.75 -6.67
C LEU A 686 -2.72 -9.52 -8.00
N CYS A 687 -2.33 -8.90 -9.10
CA CYS A 687 -2.09 -9.57 -10.38
C CYS A 687 -0.70 -10.24 -10.48
N GLY A 688 0.10 -10.21 -9.41
CA GLY A 688 1.36 -10.95 -9.31
C GLY A 688 2.44 -10.50 -10.29
N GLY A 689 3.27 -11.44 -10.77
CA GLY A 689 4.36 -11.12 -11.71
C GLY A 689 3.88 -10.66 -13.08
N HIS A 690 2.70 -11.11 -13.53
CA HIS A 690 2.19 -10.78 -14.87
C HIS A 690 1.87 -9.29 -15.03
N SER A 691 1.46 -8.60 -13.97
CA SER A 691 1.19 -7.15 -14.01
C SER A 691 2.46 -6.29 -14.05
N PHE A 692 3.62 -6.89 -13.84
CA PHE A 692 4.90 -6.20 -13.95
C PHE A 692 5.35 -6.08 -15.41
N ALA A 693 4.81 -6.93 -16.30
CA ALA A 693 5.03 -6.78 -17.74
C ALA A 693 4.36 -5.50 -18.26
N ALA A 694 5.07 -4.75 -19.11
CA ALA A 694 4.55 -3.51 -19.69
C ALA A 694 3.26 -3.76 -20.52
N THR A 695 3.19 -4.92 -21.18
CA THR A 695 2.01 -5.41 -21.92
C THR A 695 0.74 -5.52 -21.07
N SER A 696 0.86 -5.65 -19.74
CA SER A 696 -0.30 -5.72 -18.84
C SER A 696 -1.00 -4.38 -18.63
N GLN A 697 -0.33 -3.26 -18.94
CA GLN A 697 -0.73 -1.87 -18.73
C GLN A 697 -0.94 -1.44 -17.26
N LEU A 698 -1.07 -2.35 -16.29
CA LEU A 698 -1.26 -2.02 -14.87
C LEU A 698 -0.09 -1.21 -14.29
N GLY A 699 1.15 -1.58 -14.62
CA GLY A 699 2.34 -0.85 -14.18
C GLY A 699 2.37 0.58 -14.73
N MET A 700 2.01 0.77 -16.01
CA MET A 700 1.94 2.09 -16.63
C MET A 700 0.83 2.94 -16.03
N ALA A 701 -0.38 2.40 -15.88
CA ALA A 701 -1.50 3.11 -15.26
C ALA A 701 -1.19 3.57 -13.82
N ARG A 702 -0.52 2.72 -13.02
CA ARG A 702 -0.01 3.11 -11.70
C ARG A 702 1.00 4.25 -11.79
N ASN A 703 1.91 4.22 -12.75
CA ASN A 703 2.94 5.26 -12.90
C ASN A 703 2.36 6.59 -13.38
N ASP A 704 1.37 6.55 -14.26
CA ASP A 704 0.65 7.74 -14.73
C ASP A 704 -0.14 8.39 -13.59
N LEU A 705 -0.72 7.59 -12.68
CA LEU A 705 -1.38 8.11 -11.48
C LEU A 705 -0.45 8.86 -10.52
N ASP A 706 0.85 8.59 -10.53
CA ASP A 706 1.81 9.14 -9.56
C ASP A 706 1.86 10.69 -9.61
N VAL A 707 1.78 11.27 -10.82
CA VAL A 707 1.78 12.73 -10.99
C VAL A 707 0.57 13.41 -10.34
N THR A 708 -0.56 12.69 -10.20
CA THR A 708 -1.80 13.22 -9.62
C THR A 708 -1.67 13.55 -8.14
N LEU A 709 -0.66 13.00 -7.47
CA LEU A 709 -0.31 13.32 -6.09
C LEU A 709 0.35 14.71 -5.95
N THR A 710 0.86 15.25 -7.05
CA THR A 710 1.75 16.43 -7.07
C THR A 710 1.16 17.62 -7.85
N PHE A 711 0.71 17.42 -9.09
CA PHE A 711 0.19 18.52 -9.92
C PHE A 711 -1.20 18.99 -9.46
N ALA A 712 -1.76 20.07 -10.02
CA ALA A 712 -2.99 20.71 -9.50
C ALA A 712 -2.94 21.10 -8.00
N GLY A 713 -1.72 21.15 -7.43
CA GLY A 713 -1.41 21.40 -6.03
C GLY A 713 -0.92 20.15 -5.29
N ASP A 714 0.24 20.24 -4.62
CA ASP A 714 0.76 19.17 -3.77
C ASP A 714 -0.29 18.75 -2.72
N ASN A 715 -0.53 17.43 -2.61
CA ASN A 715 -1.61 16.92 -1.78
C ASN A 715 -1.47 17.31 -0.29
N SER A 716 -0.24 17.40 0.23
CA SER A 716 -0.01 17.78 1.63
C SER A 716 -0.33 19.25 1.85
N LEU A 717 0.11 20.14 0.96
CA LEU A 717 -0.19 21.57 1.04
C LEU A 717 -1.68 21.86 0.81
N LEU A 718 -2.34 21.14 -0.09
CA LEU A 718 -3.79 21.22 -0.27
C LEU A 718 -4.54 20.81 1.01
N ALA A 719 -4.09 19.75 1.69
CA ALA A 719 -4.65 19.35 2.99
C ALA A 719 -4.51 20.47 4.04
N LEU A 720 -3.38 21.21 4.06
CA LEU A 720 -3.22 22.35 4.95
C LEU A 720 -4.21 23.48 4.65
N GLU A 721 -4.48 23.75 3.37
CA GLU A 721 -5.46 24.78 2.96
C GLU A 721 -6.89 24.40 3.39
N VAL A 722 -7.25 23.11 3.32
CA VAL A 722 -8.53 22.61 3.85
C VAL A 722 -8.67 22.96 5.32
N VAL A 723 -7.66 22.64 6.14
CA VAL A 723 -7.72 22.89 7.57
C VAL A 723 -7.71 24.38 7.87
N ARG A 724 -6.92 25.17 7.15
CA ARG A 724 -6.92 26.62 7.26
C ARG A 724 -8.32 27.20 7.03
N HIS A 725 -9.06 26.69 6.06
CA HIS A 725 -10.44 27.08 5.82
C HIS A 725 -11.36 26.63 6.98
N ARG A 726 -11.30 25.34 7.39
CA ARG A 726 -12.12 24.79 8.48
C ARG A 726 -11.92 25.51 9.82
N LEU A 727 -10.68 25.91 10.14
CA LEU A 727 -10.36 26.67 11.36
C LEU A 727 -11.07 28.02 11.43
N LYS A 728 -11.35 28.68 10.29
CA LYS A 728 -12.12 29.93 10.28
C LYS A 728 -13.57 29.71 10.72
N GLY A 729 -14.17 28.58 10.33
CA GLY A 729 -15.52 28.19 10.73
C GLY A 729 -15.67 27.87 12.22
N ILE A 730 -14.59 27.63 12.97
CA ILE A 730 -14.66 27.44 14.44
C ILE A 730 -15.28 28.67 15.12
N LYS A 731 -15.14 29.87 14.54
CA LYS A 731 -15.77 31.08 15.09
C LYS A 731 -17.28 30.97 15.17
N GLU A 732 -17.91 30.18 14.32
CA GLU A 732 -19.36 29.96 14.27
C GLU A 732 -19.81 28.83 15.23
N TRP A 733 -18.86 28.11 15.84
CA TRP A 733 -19.23 27.01 16.74
C TRP A 733 -19.91 27.52 18.02
N PRO A 734 -20.90 26.76 18.55
CA PRO A 734 -21.53 27.06 19.82
C PRO A 734 -20.51 27.27 20.94
N ILE A 735 -20.77 28.22 21.84
CA ILE A 735 -19.88 28.55 22.97
C ILE A 735 -19.55 27.31 23.80
N LEU A 736 -20.54 26.42 24.03
CA LEU A 736 -20.33 25.16 24.75
C LEU A 736 -19.30 24.25 24.07
N LYS A 737 -19.31 24.12 22.74
CA LYS A 737 -18.30 23.33 22.01
C LYS A 737 -16.90 23.96 22.12
N LYS A 738 -16.81 25.30 22.16
CA LYS A 738 -15.54 26.01 22.34
C LYS A 738 -14.95 25.81 23.74
N LEU A 739 -15.79 25.90 24.78
CA LEU A 739 -15.38 25.79 26.18
C LEU A 739 -15.09 24.34 26.58
N PHE A 740 -16.03 23.43 26.30
CA PHE A 740 -15.99 22.05 26.81
C PHE A 740 -15.48 21.01 25.80
N GLY A 741 -15.23 21.42 24.55
CA GLY A 741 -14.84 20.52 23.47
C GLY A 741 -16.03 19.84 22.79
N PRO A 742 -15.76 18.91 21.85
CA PRO A 742 -16.83 18.22 21.12
C PRO A 742 -17.50 17.20 22.03
N ILE A 743 -18.82 17.09 21.90
CA ILE A 743 -19.63 16.18 22.71
C ILE A 743 -19.39 14.75 22.21
N ARG A 744 -19.12 13.82 23.13
CA ARG A 744 -19.02 12.40 22.78
C ARG A 744 -20.33 11.93 22.13
N PRO A 745 -20.27 11.19 21.01
CA PRO A 745 -21.48 10.80 20.30
C PRO A 745 -22.32 9.85 21.15
N LEU A 746 -23.62 10.13 21.26
CA LEU A 746 -24.62 9.21 21.80
C LEU A 746 -24.84 8.05 20.80
N ASN A 747 -25.23 6.87 21.30
CA ASN A 747 -25.47 5.67 20.48
C ASN A 747 -24.33 5.32 19.51
N ARG A 748 -23.12 5.18 20.07
CA ARG A 748 -21.88 4.83 19.35
C ARG A 748 -21.54 3.33 19.37
N HIS A 749 -22.31 2.55 20.12
CA HIS A 749 -22.09 1.11 20.21
C HIS A 749 -22.56 0.46 18.91
N ILE A 750 -21.63 -0.22 18.24
CA ILE A 750 -21.92 -1.08 17.08
C ILE A 750 -21.98 -2.52 17.59
N SER A 751 -23.07 -3.21 17.27
CA SER A 751 -23.28 -4.65 17.50
C SER A 751 -23.16 -5.42 16.18
N PRO A 752 -22.86 -6.73 16.21
CA PRO A 752 -22.79 -7.54 15.00
C PRO A 752 -24.09 -7.60 14.18
N SER A 753 -25.25 -7.41 14.82
CA SER A 753 -26.57 -7.44 14.17
C SER A 753 -26.93 -6.13 13.46
N ASP A 754 -26.29 -5.01 13.80
CA ASP A 754 -26.65 -3.69 13.29
C ASP A 754 -26.69 -3.60 11.75
N HIS A 755 -25.82 -4.36 11.07
CA HIS A 755 -25.81 -4.43 9.61
C HIS A 755 -27.11 -5.03 9.04
N ASP A 756 -27.62 -6.08 9.68
CA ASP A 756 -28.81 -6.80 9.23
C ASP A 756 -30.09 -6.11 9.69
N ASP A 757 -30.05 -5.45 10.84
CA ASP A 757 -31.19 -4.74 11.43
C ASP A 757 -31.46 -3.41 10.72
N ASP A 758 -30.43 -2.56 10.57
CA ASP A 758 -30.54 -1.23 9.97
C ASP A 758 -29.16 -0.71 9.48
N PRO A 759 -28.77 -1.00 8.22
CA PRO A 759 -27.48 -0.58 7.67
C PRO A 759 -27.35 0.95 7.57
N VAL A 760 -28.47 1.67 7.46
CA VAL A 760 -28.51 3.13 7.44
C VAL A 760 -28.09 3.68 8.79
N SER A 761 -28.74 3.19 9.85
CA SER A 761 -28.42 3.56 11.23
C SER A 761 -26.96 3.21 11.56
N LEU A 762 -26.44 2.08 11.07
CA LEU A 762 -25.03 1.72 11.22
C LEU A 762 -24.09 2.74 10.56
N MET A 763 -24.34 3.17 9.32
CA MET A 763 -23.57 4.24 8.69
C MET A 763 -23.68 5.56 9.46
N GLN A 764 -24.88 5.90 9.97
CA GLN A 764 -25.06 7.09 10.80
C GLN A 764 -24.27 7.00 12.12
N LYS A 765 -24.15 5.82 12.75
CA LYS A 765 -23.27 5.58 13.91
C LYS A 765 -21.81 5.86 13.54
N CYS A 766 -21.36 5.37 12.39
CA CYS A 766 -20.01 5.63 11.88
C CYS A 766 -19.79 7.11 11.59
N LEU A 767 -20.74 7.79 10.94
CA LEU A 767 -20.69 9.22 10.68
C LEU A 767 -20.55 10.03 11.97
N ARG A 768 -21.31 9.70 13.03
CA ARG A 768 -21.19 10.35 14.34
C ARG A 768 -19.80 10.18 14.95
N LEU A 769 -19.17 9.02 14.81
CA LEU A 769 -17.78 8.79 15.24
C LEU A 769 -16.79 9.65 14.43
N LEU A 770 -16.95 9.71 13.10
CA LEU A 770 -16.09 10.49 12.22
C LEU A 770 -16.23 12.00 12.45
N ILE A 771 -17.45 12.51 12.68
CA ILE A 771 -17.71 13.90 13.11
C ILE A 771 -16.96 14.18 14.42
N PHE A 772 -17.09 13.29 15.41
CA PHE A 772 -16.39 13.45 16.68
C PHE A 772 -14.87 13.49 16.51
N ARG A 773 -14.31 12.67 15.61
CA ARG A 773 -12.87 12.68 15.27
C ARG A 773 -12.45 14.00 14.65
N GLU A 774 -13.13 14.43 13.59
CA GLU A 774 -12.85 15.72 12.93
C GLU A 774 -12.91 16.87 13.92
N GLU A 775 -14.01 17.01 14.67
CA GLU A 775 -14.20 18.15 15.57
C GLU A 775 -13.13 18.20 16.67
N THR A 776 -12.80 17.03 17.24
CA THR A 776 -11.77 16.92 18.30
C THR A 776 -10.41 17.32 17.78
N MET A 777 -10.01 16.81 16.61
CA MET A 777 -8.70 17.10 16.03
C MET A 777 -8.59 18.57 15.60
N LEU A 778 -9.64 19.10 14.97
CA LEU A 778 -9.69 20.49 14.53
C LEU A 778 -9.60 21.46 15.72
N LEU A 779 -10.34 21.22 16.81
CA LEU A 779 -10.22 22.02 18.04
C LEU A 779 -8.83 21.91 18.68
N THR A 780 -8.25 20.72 18.69
CA THR A 780 -6.92 20.49 19.28
C THR A 780 -5.86 21.28 18.53
N VAL A 781 -5.86 21.20 17.20
CA VAL A 781 -4.94 21.96 16.34
C VAL A 781 -5.22 23.46 16.44
N GLY A 782 -6.49 23.87 16.44
CA GLY A 782 -6.87 25.28 16.60
C GLY A 782 -6.35 25.89 17.89
N LYS A 783 -6.48 25.19 19.03
CA LYS A 783 -5.93 25.64 20.33
C LYS A 783 -4.41 25.76 20.30
N LYS A 784 -3.70 24.80 19.71
CA LYS A 784 -2.24 24.84 19.56
C LYS A 784 -1.79 26.04 18.72
N LEU A 785 -2.46 26.30 17.60
CA LEU A 785 -2.15 27.44 16.74
C LEU A 785 -2.47 28.79 17.41
N MET A 786 -3.59 28.89 18.13
CA MET A 786 -3.92 30.10 18.88
C MET A 786 -2.91 30.40 20.00
N ALA A 787 -2.40 29.36 20.67
CA ALA A 787 -1.38 29.51 21.71
C ALA A 787 -0.03 30.04 21.18
N LYS A 788 0.22 29.96 19.87
CA LYS A 788 1.43 30.44 19.18
C LYS A 788 1.10 31.43 18.05
N GLN A 789 0.00 32.17 18.17
CA GLN A 789 -0.48 33.06 17.11
C GLN A 789 0.53 34.14 16.72
N ASP A 790 1.37 34.57 17.67
CA ASP A 790 2.47 35.52 17.52
C ASP A 790 3.58 35.01 16.59
N GLN A 791 3.71 33.68 16.45
CA GLN A 791 4.73 33.05 15.58
C GLN A 791 4.25 32.88 14.13
N GLY A 792 2.98 33.18 13.83
CA GLY A 792 2.41 33.21 12.49
C GLY A 792 2.69 31.96 11.66
N PHE A 793 3.48 32.11 10.59
CA PHE A 793 3.82 31.03 9.66
C PHE A 793 4.52 29.85 10.34
N ARG A 794 5.40 30.12 11.32
CA ARG A 794 6.16 29.07 12.00
C ARG A 794 5.25 28.11 12.77
N ALA A 795 4.29 28.65 13.52
CA ALA A 795 3.30 27.84 14.23
C ALA A 795 2.48 26.95 13.28
N PHE A 796 2.13 27.48 12.10
CA PHE A 796 1.42 26.74 11.07
C PHE A 796 2.25 25.55 10.55
N THR A 797 3.53 25.76 10.27
CA THR A 797 4.42 24.70 9.78
C THR A 797 4.74 23.65 10.83
N GLU A 798 4.90 24.04 12.10
CA GLU A 798 5.18 23.11 13.22
C GLU A 798 4.04 22.11 13.46
N HIS A 799 2.81 22.45 13.06
CA HIS A 799 1.63 21.59 13.22
C HIS A 799 1.10 21.00 11.91
N SER A 800 1.90 21.07 10.84
CA SER A 800 1.48 20.65 9.49
C SER A 800 1.11 19.16 9.41
N PHE A 801 1.80 18.28 10.15
CA PHE A 801 1.45 16.86 10.21
C PHE A 801 0.07 16.64 10.84
N GLU A 802 -0.22 17.27 11.99
CA GLU A 802 -1.55 17.14 12.61
C GLU A 802 -2.65 17.75 11.73
N MET A 803 -2.36 18.85 11.03
CA MET A 803 -3.28 19.44 10.07
C MET A 803 -3.58 18.49 8.91
N ARG A 804 -2.56 17.83 8.34
CA ARG A 804 -2.77 16.83 7.29
C ARG A 804 -3.70 15.70 7.74
N GLU A 805 -3.56 15.24 8.99
CA GLU A 805 -4.45 14.23 9.58
C GLU A 805 -5.87 14.76 9.86
N VAL A 806 -6.03 16.04 10.22
CA VAL A 806 -7.34 16.71 10.32
C VAL A 806 -8.03 16.73 8.97
N ALA A 807 -7.33 17.10 7.89
CA ALA A 807 -7.91 17.07 6.54
C ALA A 807 -8.41 15.67 6.17
N GLY A 808 -7.68 14.62 6.56
CA GLY A 808 -8.13 13.23 6.41
C GLY A 808 -9.41 12.93 7.20
N ALA A 809 -9.55 13.48 8.40
CA ALA A 809 -10.80 13.39 9.16
C ALA A 809 -11.98 14.05 8.43
N VAL A 810 -11.74 15.22 7.82
CA VAL A 810 -12.75 15.94 7.05
C VAL A 810 -13.18 15.12 5.83
N TYR A 811 -12.21 14.52 5.11
CA TYR A 811 -12.50 13.66 3.96
C TYR A 811 -13.29 12.42 4.37
N ASP A 812 -12.84 11.71 5.41
CA ASP A 812 -13.50 10.49 5.89
C ASP A 812 -14.97 10.75 6.28
N ARG A 813 -15.24 11.84 7.02
CA ARG A 813 -16.61 12.26 7.34
C ARG A 813 -17.41 12.56 6.07
N MET A 814 -16.84 13.35 5.16
CA MET A 814 -17.53 13.82 3.96
C MET A 814 -17.90 12.68 3.01
N CYS A 815 -17.07 11.62 2.92
CA CYS A 815 -17.39 10.42 2.15
C CYS A 815 -18.65 9.72 2.67
N VAL A 816 -18.70 9.43 3.98
CA VAL A 816 -19.85 8.77 4.59
C VAL A 816 -21.11 9.65 4.55
N GLU A 817 -20.96 10.95 4.79
CA GLU A 817 -22.07 11.91 4.67
C GLU A 817 -22.63 11.93 3.24
N THR A 818 -21.77 12.00 2.24
CA THR A 818 -22.19 12.03 0.83
C THR A 818 -22.95 10.76 0.44
N TRP A 819 -22.50 9.60 0.92
CA TRP A 819 -23.18 8.33 0.64
C TRP A 819 -24.55 8.24 1.31
N LEU A 820 -24.69 8.75 2.54
CA LEU A 820 -25.97 8.80 3.25
C LEU A 820 -26.98 9.79 2.63
N GLU A 821 -26.50 10.86 2.01
CA GLU A 821 -27.35 11.86 1.32
C GLU A 821 -27.92 11.33 -0.01
N GLN A 822 -27.23 10.38 -0.64
CA GLN A 822 -27.73 9.70 -1.83
C GLN A 822 -28.81 8.69 -1.40
N GLN A 823 -30.02 8.85 -1.95
CA GLN A 823 -31.22 8.13 -1.51
C GLN A 823 -31.00 6.60 -1.44
N MET A 824 -31.44 6.01 -0.32
CA MET A 824 -31.08 4.66 0.13
C MET A 824 -32.00 3.54 -0.40
N ASP A 825 -32.80 3.82 -1.41
CA ASP A 825 -33.71 2.86 -2.05
C ASP A 825 -33.03 1.97 -3.10
N GLN A 826 -31.68 2.02 -3.19
CA GLN A 826 -30.90 1.37 -4.24
C GLN A 826 -30.55 -0.11 -3.98
N GLY A 827 -31.10 -0.73 -2.94
CA GLY A 827 -30.96 -2.15 -2.64
C GLY A 827 -29.70 -2.51 -1.82
N GLN A 828 -29.57 -3.80 -1.50
CA GLN A 828 -28.58 -4.30 -0.53
C GLN A 828 -27.13 -4.00 -0.92
N LEU A 829 -26.77 -4.15 -2.21
CA LEU A 829 -25.41 -3.91 -2.69
C LEU A 829 -24.93 -2.46 -2.43
N TYR A 830 -25.83 -1.49 -2.58
CA TYR A 830 -25.54 -0.08 -2.27
C TYR A 830 -25.29 0.13 -0.77
N CYS A 831 -26.11 -0.50 0.08
CA CYS A 831 -25.94 -0.47 1.53
C CYS A 831 -24.63 -1.13 1.96
N ASP A 832 -24.30 -2.30 1.40
CA ASP A 832 -23.06 -3.04 1.68
C ASP A 832 -21.82 -2.20 1.35
N ILE A 833 -21.80 -1.53 0.19
CA ILE A 833 -20.69 -0.62 -0.20
C ILE A 833 -20.56 0.52 0.83
N GLY A 834 -21.66 1.19 1.15
CA GLY A 834 -21.65 2.32 2.09
C GLY A 834 -21.21 1.94 3.50
N VAL A 835 -21.77 0.84 4.02
CA VAL A 835 -21.42 0.33 5.35
C VAL A 835 -19.96 -0.10 5.37
N LEU A 836 -19.48 -0.80 4.34
CA LEU A 836 -18.09 -1.25 4.28
C LEU A 836 -17.11 -0.07 4.26
N ASP A 837 -17.35 0.95 3.43
CA ASP A 837 -16.51 2.16 3.42
C ASP A 837 -16.50 2.86 4.78
N ALA A 838 -17.69 3.08 5.36
CA ALA A 838 -17.84 3.76 6.65
C ALA A 838 -17.13 3.02 7.78
N LEU A 839 -17.28 1.70 7.87
CA LEU A 839 -16.60 0.86 8.86
C LEU A 839 -15.09 0.84 8.64
N GLN A 840 -14.61 0.78 7.39
CA GLN A 840 -13.18 0.82 7.11
C GLN A 840 -12.52 2.14 7.48
N ARG A 841 -13.22 3.27 7.31
CA ARG A 841 -12.74 4.59 7.75
C ARG A 841 -12.66 4.69 9.27
N VAL A 842 -13.62 4.09 9.98
CA VAL A 842 -13.56 3.94 11.44
C VAL A 842 -12.40 3.02 11.84
N GLN A 843 -12.28 1.85 11.20
CA GLN A 843 -11.26 0.83 11.45
C GLN A 843 -9.84 1.37 11.29
N LYS A 844 -9.57 2.07 10.18
CA LYS A 844 -8.28 2.72 9.91
C LYS A 844 -7.81 3.63 11.05
N ASN A 845 -8.76 4.17 11.82
CA ASN A 845 -8.54 5.13 12.88
C ASN A 845 -8.87 4.56 14.28
N GLU A 846 -9.02 3.25 14.44
CA GLU A 846 -9.46 2.60 15.68
C GLU A 846 -8.65 2.97 16.91
N ALA A 847 -7.32 2.99 16.79
CA ALA A 847 -6.44 3.37 17.89
C ALA A 847 -6.77 4.77 18.43
N TRP A 848 -7.07 5.72 17.54
CA TRP A 848 -7.45 7.09 17.92
C TRP A 848 -8.74 7.11 18.74
N PHE A 849 -9.72 6.28 18.36
CA PHE A 849 -11.01 6.18 19.03
C PHE A 849 -10.93 5.41 20.36
N LEU A 850 -10.19 4.31 20.42
CA LEU A 850 -9.99 3.51 21.63
C LEU A 850 -9.30 4.34 22.73
N LEU A 851 -8.25 5.08 22.38
CA LEU A 851 -7.54 5.98 23.32
C LEU A 851 -8.43 7.08 23.91
N ARG A 852 -9.56 7.40 23.27
CA ARG A 852 -10.53 8.40 23.76
C ARG A 852 -11.79 7.77 24.35
N SER A 853 -11.79 6.45 24.50
CA SER A 853 -12.95 5.65 24.91
C SER A 853 -14.19 5.97 24.06
N ALA A 854 -13.98 6.26 22.78
CA ALA A 854 -15.04 6.45 21.79
C ALA A 854 -15.49 5.10 21.19
N LEU A 855 -14.56 4.15 21.10
CA LEU A 855 -14.82 2.74 20.80
C LEU A 855 -14.48 1.86 22.01
N SER A 856 -15.09 0.67 22.08
CA SER A 856 -14.78 -0.39 23.03
C SER A 856 -14.21 -1.61 22.30
N LYS A 857 -13.61 -2.55 23.04
CA LYS A 857 -13.15 -3.83 22.48
C LYS A 857 -14.28 -4.59 21.78
N ALA A 858 -15.45 -4.69 22.42
CA ALA A 858 -16.61 -5.38 21.85
C ALA A 858 -17.08 -4.72 20.53
N THR A 859 -17.01 -3.39 20.45
CA THR A 859 -17.34 -2.68 19.21
C THR A 859 -16.31 -2.94 18.11
N HIS A 860 -15.02 -3.01 18.43
CA HIS A 860 -13.99 -3.39 17.46
C HIS A 860 -14.24 -4.82 16.90
N GLU A 861 -14.52 -5.78 17.78
CA GLU A 861 -14.84 -7.16 17.37
C GLU A 861 -16.08 -7.21 16.46
N ALA A 862 -17.10 -6.40 16.74
CA ALA A 862 -18.28 -6.27 15.89
C ALA A 862 -17.95 -5.65 14.52
N VAL A 863 -17.14 -4.58 14.48
CA VAL A 863 -16.71 -3.94 13.23
C VAL A 863 -15.96 -4.94 12.33
N GLU A 864 -15.00 -5.69 12.89
CA GLU A 864 -14.27 -6.73 12.12
C GLU A 864 -15.20 -7.85 11.61
N ALA A 865 -16.15 -8.30 12.43
CA ALA A 865 -17.10 -9.33 12.04
C ALA A 865 -17.99 -8.87 10.86
N ILE A 866 -18.51 -7.64 10.91
CA ILE A 866 -19.34 -7.07 9.84
C ILE A 866 -18.52 -6.87 8.57
N ILE A 867 -17.32 -6.28 8.67
CA ILE A 867 -16.42 -6.10 7.51
C ILE A 867 -16.14 -7.43 6.83
N LYS A 868 -15.80 -8.48 7.59
CA LYS A 868 -15.54 -9.82 7.03
C LYS A 868 -16.77 -10.40 6.34
N LYS A 869 -17.97 -10.22 6.93
CA LYS A 869 -19.24 -10.67 6.36
C LYS A 869 -19.52 -9.98 5.02
N ILE A 870 -19.44 -8.66 4.97
CA ILE A 870 -19.72 -7.88 3.76
C ILE A 870 -18.71 -8.19 2.67
N ILE A 871 -17.40 -8.23 2.98
CA ILE A 871 -16.35 -8.57 1.99
C ILE A 871 -16.59 -9.95 1.38
N SER A 872 -16.96 -10.94 2.19
CA SER A 872 -17.28 -12.28 1.69
C SER A 872 -18.55 -12.29 0.83
N SER A 873 -19.58 -11.50 1.19
CA SER A 873 -20.79 -11.30 0.39
C SER A 873 -20.45 -10.70 -0.99
N LEU A 874 -19.75 -9.57 -0.98
CA LEU A 874 -19.31 -8.85 -2.18
C LEU A 874 -18.35 -9.67 -3.05
N GLY A 875 -17.50 -10.52 -2.45
CA GLY A 875 -16.62 -11.42 -3.19
C GLY A 875 -17.38 -12.48 -3.97
N ARG A 876 -18.51 -12.99 -3.43
CA ARG A 876 -19.42 -13.87 -4.17
C ARG A 876 -20.19 -13.14 -5.26
N GLN A 877 -20.41 -11.83 -5.09
CA GLN A 877 -21.10 -10.94 -6.04
C GLN A 877 -20.12 -10.08 -6.86
N HIS A 878 -18.89 -10.55 -7.08
CA HIS A 878 -17.84 -9.74 -7.72
C HIS A 878 -18.22 -9.31 -9.15
N GLU A 879 -19.00 -10.11 -9.89
CA GLU A 879 -19.56 -9.71 -11.18
C GLU A 879 -20.46 -8.46 -11.08
N CYS A 880 -21.29 -8.36 -10.04
CA CYS A 880 -22.11 -7.18 -9.79
C CYS A 880 -21.26 -5.94 -9.49
N LEU A 881 -20.09 -6.12 -8.83
CA LEU A 881 -19.13 -5.03 -8.63
C LEU A 881 -18.49 -4.61 -9.97
N LEU A 882 -18.10 -5.56 -10.81
CA LEU A 882 -17.55 -5.30 -12.16
C LEU A 882 -18.55 -4.51 -13.02
N ASP A 883 -19.82 -4.90 -13.01
CA ASP A 883 -20.90 -4.20 -13.70
C ASP A 883 -21.10 -2.78 -13.14
N ALA A 884 -21.08 -2.63 -11.81
CA ALA A 884 -21.24 -1.33 -11.15
C ALA A 884 -20.09 -0.36 -11.43
N PHE A 885 -18.88 -0.84 -11.71
CA PHE A 885 -17.78 0.02 -12.14
C PHE A 885 -18.05 0.72 -13.47
N CYS A 886 -18.87 0.10 -14.32
CA CYS A 886 -19.21 0.58 -15.65
C CYS A 886 -17.98 0.83 -16.54
N VAL A 887 -16.92 0.03 -16.37
CA VAL A 887 -15.80 0.00 -17.31
C VAL A 887 -16.25 -0.78 -18.55
N PRO A 888 -16.32 -0.16 -19.75
CA PRO A 888 -16.68 -0.89 -20.95
C PRO A 888 -15.65 -1.98 -21.22
N HIS A 889 -16.10 -3.21 -21.43
CA HIS A 889 -15.21 -4.33 -21.76
C HIS A 889 -14.28 -4.00 -22.94
N ASP A 890 -14.82 -3.32 -23.95
CA ASP A 890 -14.06 -2.92 -25.14
C ASP A 890 -12.94 -1.91 -24.85
N LEU A 891 -13.03 -1.14 -23.77
CA LEU A 891 -11.98 -0.19 -23.37
C LEU A 891 -10.78 -0.90 -22.75
N VAL A 892 -11.04 -1.99 -22.02
CA VAL A 892 -10.02 -2.82 -21.38
C VAL A 892 -9.68 -4.08 -22.16
N ARG A 893 -10.19 -4.23 -23.40
CA ARG A 893 -9.90 -5.39 -24.27
C ARG A 893 -8.41 -5.57 -24.56
N HIS A 894 -7.65 -4.46 -24.54
CA HIS A 894 -6.21 -4.44 -24.75
C HIS A 894 -5.41 -4.71 -23.47
N TRP A 895 -6.06 -4.88 -22.33
CA TRP A 895 -5.44 -5.26 -21.06
C TRP A 895 -5.53 -6.78 -20.92
N PRO A 896 -4.45 -7.53 -21.23
CA PRO A 896 -4.54 -8.99 -21.36
C PRO A 896 -5.03 -9.67 -20.08
N LEU A 897 -4.66 -9.13 -18.91
CA LEU A 897 -5.07 -9.69 -17.61
C LEU A 897 -6.56 -9.53 -17.31
N GLY A 898 -7.25 -8.60 -17.96
CA GLY A 898 -8.68 -8.40 -17.80
C GLY A 898 -9.53 -9.42 -18.55
N GLN A 899 -8.90 -10.29 -19.34
CA GLN A 899 -9.57 -11.21 -20.27
C GLN A 899 -9.51 -12.66 -19.74
N PRO A 900 -10.56 -13.48 -19.95
CA PRO A 900 -10.57 -14.88 -19.49
C PRO A 900 -9.43 -15.73 -20.08
N ASP A 901 -9.00 -15.42 -21.29
CA ASP A 901 -7.92 -16.06 -22.05
C ASP A 901 -6.54 -15.39 -21.81
N TYR A 902 -6.34 -14.72 -20.67
CA TYR A 902 -5.13 -13.90 -20.39
C TYR A 902 -3.81 -14.65 -20.64
N CYS A 903 -3.73 -15.95 -20.36
CA CYS A 903 -2.53 -16.75 -20.59
C CYS A 903 -2.14 -16.76 -22.08
N GLN A 904 -3.11 -17.02 -22.96
CA GLN A 904 -2.89 -17.06 -24.40
C GLN A 904 -2.51 -15.66 -24.90
N ARG A 905 -3.22 -14.62 -24.46
CA ARG A 905 -2.89 -13.23 -24.86
C ARG A 905 -1.49 -12.80 -24.43
N LEU A 906 -1.09 -13.11 -23.19
CA LEU A 906 0.28 -12.81 -22.73
C LEU A 906 1.32 -13.60 -23.52
N HIS A 907 1.03 -14.87 -23.82
CA HIS A 907 1.88 -15.70 -24.66
C HIS A 907 2.05 -15.05 -26.05
N ASP A 908 0.95 -14.77 -26.75
CA ASP A 908 0.95 -14.17 -28.08
C ASP A 908 1.68 -12.82 -28.09
N LEU A 909 1.40 -11.93 -27.13
CA LEU A 909 2.09 -10.64 -27.01
C LEU A 909 3.61 -10.78 -26.76
N THR A 910 4.04 -11.88 -26.12
CA THR A 910 5.47 -12.14 -25.89
C THR A 910 6.20 -12.49 -27.18
N TYR A 911 5.55 -13.22 -28.10
CA TYR A 911 6.18 -13.70 -29.34
C TYR A 911 5.91 -12.79 -30.55
N GLU A 912 4.69 -12.26 -30.67
CA GLU A 912 4.26 -11.52 -31.86
C GLU A 912 4.72 -10.06 -31.83
N VAL A 913 4.75 -9.45 -30.65
CA VAL A 913 4.92 -8.00 -30.50
C VAL A 913 6.32 -7.64 -30.01
N SER A 914 6.87 -8.39 -29.04
CA SER A 914 8.20 -8.05 -28.48
C SER A 914 9.30 -8.14 -29.55
N PRO A 915 10.04 -7.05 -29.83
CA PRO A 915 11.20 -7.09 -30.73
C PRO A 915 12.25 -8.09 -30.26
N LEU A 916 12.32 -8.32 -28.93
CA LEU A 916 13.21 -9.30 -28.32
C LEU A 916 12.69 -10.73 -28.38
N GLY A 917 11.36 -10.93 -28.47
CA GLY A 917 10.75 -12.24 -28.65
C GLY A 917 10.98 -12.84 -30.03
N GLN A 918 11.28 -11.99 -31.02
CA GLN A 918 11.63 -12.39 -32.38
C GLN A 918 13.14 -12.71 -32.57
N ILE A 919 13.94 -12.66 -31.49
CA ILE A 919 15.42 -12.76 -31.50
C ILE A 919 15.96 -14.20 -31.52
N ASP A 920 15.14 -15.23 -31.68
CA ASP A 920 15.62 -16.62 -31.85
C ASP A 920 16.62 -16.83 -33.04
N HIS A 921 16.94 -15.76 -33.78
CA HIS A 921 17.96 -15.70 -34.83
C HIS A 921 19.23 -14.89 -34.51
N CYS A 922 19.36 -14.15 -33.40
CA CYS A 922 20.61 -13.44 -33.06
C CYS A 922 21.45 -14.24 -32.07
N LYS A 923 22.70 -14.55 -32.44
CA LYS A 923 23.59 -15.41 -31.63
C LYS A 923 24.31 -14.65 -30.51
N ARG A 924 24.33 -13.31 -30.54
CA ARG A 924 24.91 -12.44 -29.49
C ARG A 924 24.12 -11.14 -29.35
N LEU A 925 24.12 -10.58 -28.15
CA LEU A 925 23.58 -9.24 -27.86
C LEU A 925 24.22 -8.15 -28.75
N ASP A 926 25.49 -8.33 -29.12
CA ASP A 926 26.24 -7.39 -29.98
C ASP A 926 25.78 -7.42 -31.46
N ASP A 927 25.05 -8.46 -31.89
CA ASP A 927 24.51 -8.56 -33.25
C ASP A 927 23.22 -7.72 -33.41
N LEU A 928 22.71 -7.14 -32.32
CA LEU A 928 21.58 -6.22 -32.34
C LEU A 928 22.09 -4.83 -32.68
N THR A 929 21.94 -4.43 -33.95
CA THR A 929 22.08 -3.02 -34.33
C THR A 929 20.92 -2.25 -33.70
N PHE A 930 21.19 -1.59 -32.58
CA PHE A 930 20.36 -0.49 -32.13
C PHE A 930 20.58 0.65 -33.13
N GLU A 931 19.59 0.95 -33.99
CA GLU A 931 19.53 2.27 -34.61
C GLU A 931 19.32 3.27 -33.46
N VAL A 932 20.40 4.01 -33.14
CA VAL A 932 20.43 5.06 -32.11
C VAL A 932 19.77 6.33 -32.62
#